data_AF-A0AAE0RBV9-F1
#
_entry.id   AF-A0AAE0RBV9-F1
#
_cell.length_a   1.000
_cell.length_b   1.000
_cell.length_c   1.000
_cell.angle_alpha   90.00
_cell.angle_beta   90.00
_cell.angle_gamma   90.00
#
_symmetry.space_group_name_H-M   'P 1'
#
loop_
_entity.id
_entity.type
_entity.pdbx_description
1 polymer ?
#
loop_
_entity_poly.entity_id
_entity_poly.type
_entity_poly.pdbx_seq_one_letter_code
_entity_poly.pdbx_strand_id
1 'polypeptide(L)'
;MEKYGDGQRELHCVFVDLEKAYDRVPREELWYCMRKSGVAEKYVRVAQDMYERSRTVVRCAVGQTEEFNVEVGLHQGSALSPFLFAIVMDQLSEEVRQESPWTMMFADDMQKIGIDGERWVLKSPDAQKASDHLTEVLGINPILQTDLNLSGKIDGDSGVEQLSVLLKDPHCRPETLQLSECNVTEKGCSALLTALGSEHSTLKELNLSKNRIQDSGVKLLSEELKNKLCKLDTLRLSDCSITEEGYSAMAEALKSSHLIELDLRGNDPGASGVKLLTDLLQDPDCKLNTLRLLKSPDAEKAYTCLTKMFSKNPLLHTELDLSNKTPEDVKVKQLSALLQDPHYRLQKLTLYKEGSMTGDDCSHVISALVLNPSHLRELNLNRNKPGESGLRDLCDFLKNPKCTLQTLKLSDCNITEEGYTALIKALKSNRSSLIELDLRGNDPGPSGLKELRNLMNDKKCKLKTLRVLKSPDAQKASDHLTEVLGINPILQTDLNLRGKIDGDSGVEQLSVLLKDPHCRPETLQLSECNVTEKGCSALLTALRSEHSPLKELNLSKNRIQDSGVKLLSEELKNKLCKLETLRLCKCSLTEDDCTAVVSALGLNPSHLKELDLSDNTLGDTGVKQLSDLLQNSHCTLEKLKLNNCRLTQTQCGDLAKTLESNSSSTLKELDLRGNYSVILSPEAEKACDDLTKALGTNPLLQTELDLSGKISGDSGVKQLSVLLKDPQCRTETLRLSDCNITEEGYTALIKALKSNRSSLIELDLRGNDPGPSGLKKLRNLMNDKKCKLKTLRVLKNPDAQEASDHLTEVLGINPILQTDLNLSGKIDGDSGVEQLSVLLKDPHCRPETLQLSECNVTEKGCLALLTALRSEHSTLKELNLSKNRIQDSGVKLLSEELKNKLCKLETLSLMDNNIREEGYSALAEALISSHLIELDLRGNDPGASGVKLLTDLLQDPDCKLNTLRLWKSPDAEEAYTCLTKMFSKNPLLHTELDLSNKTPEDVKVKQLSALLQDPHYRLQKLTLYKEGSMTGDDCSHVISALVLNPSHLRELNLNRNKPGESGLRDLCDFLKNPKCTLQTL
;
A
#
# COMPACT_ATOMS: atom_id res chain seq x y z
N MET A 1 28.54 -28.49 64.64
CA MET A 1 27.27 -28.99 65.20
C MET A 1 27.09 -30.49 65.01
N GLU A 2 27.50 -31.10 63.88
CA GLU A 2 27.32 -32.55 63.62
C GLU A 2 27.95 -33.49 64.67
N LYS A 3 29.06 -33.11 65.33
CA LYS A 3 29.68 -33.94 66.39
C LYS A 3 28.97 -33.92 67.75
N TYR A 4 27.93 -33.11 67.95
CA TYR A 4 27.20 -33.03 69.23
C TYR A 4 25.83 -33.74 69.20
N GLY A 5 25.36 -34.14 68.01
CA GLY A 5 24.11 -34.91 67.85
C GLY A 5 24.19 -36.34 68.42
N ASP A 6 25.38 -36.94 68.45
CA ASP A 6 25.57 -38.32 68.92
C ASP A 6 25.59 -38.46 70.46
N GLY A 7 25.53 -37.35 71.22
CA GLY A 7 25.78 -37.35 72.66
C GLY A 7 24.63 -36.90 73.58
N GLN A 8 23.45 -36.53 73.05
CA GLN A 8 22.33 -35.95 73.82
C GLN A 8 22.76 -34.93 74.90
N ARG A 9 23.52 -33.90 74.53
CA ARG A 9 23.81 -32.75 75.41
C ARG A 9 23.09 -31.51 74.89
N GLU A 10 22.48 -30.74 75.79
CA GLU A 10 21.83 -29.47 75.46
C GLU A 10 22.84 -28.49 74.86
N LEU A 11 22.49 -27.90 73.72
CA LEU A 11 23.27 -26.87 73.03
C LEU A 11 22.48 -25.57 73.06
N HIS A 12 23.02 -24.55 73.70
CA HIS A 12 22.47 -23.19 73.66
C HIS A 12 23.22 -22.40 72.58
N CYS A 13 22.51 -21.90 71.57
CA CYS A 13 23.06 -21.04 70.53
C CYS A 13 22.49 -19.63 70.68
N VAL A 14 23.39 -18.65 70.85
CA VAL A 14 23.03 -17.22 70.90
C VAL A 14 23.55 -16.58 69.62
N PHE A 15 22.63 -16.00 68.85
CA PHE A 15 22.93 -15.29 67.61
C PHE A 15 22.91 -13.78 67.87
N VAL A 16 23.96 -13.08 67.43
CA VAL A 16 24.06 -11.62 67.54
C VAL A 16 24.12 -11.03 66.14
N ASP A 17 23.10 -10.27 65.77
CA ASP A 17 23.03 -9.54 64.50
C ASP A 17 23.89 -8.28 64.58
N LEU A 18 24.86 -8.17 63.67
CA LEU A 18 25.85 -7.09 63.63
C LEU A 18 25.61 -6.11 62.47
N GLU A 19 24.45 -6.16 61.78
CA GLU A 19 24.16 -5.22 60.70
C GLU A 19 24.13 -3.77 61.24
N LYS A 20 25.06 -2.93 60.74
CA LYS A 20 25.28 -1.55 61.23
C LYS A 20 25.58 -1.49 62.74
N ALA A 21 26.31 -2.48 63.27
CA ALA A 21 26.55 -2.65 64.71
C ALA A 21 27.08 -1.39 65.42
N TYR A 22 27.97 -0.63 64.78
CA TYR A 22 28.48 0.63 65.34
C TYR A 22 27.40 1.69 65.54
N ASP A 23 26.41 1.76 64.64
CA ASP A 23 25.37 2.79 64.64
C ASP A 23 24.28 2.51 65.70
N ARG A 24 24.24 1.28 66.25
CA ARG A 24 23.18 0.82 67.18
C ARG A 24 23.62 0.66 68.63
N VAL A 25 24.89 0.90 68.97
CA VAL A 25 25.39 0.74 70.35
C VAL A 25 24.66 1.71 71.31
N PRO A 26 23.92 1.22 72.30
CA PRO A 26 23.31 2.07 73.30
C PRO A 26 24.38 2.73 74.19
N ARG A 27 24.34 4.06 74.31
CA ARG A 27 25.42 4.80 75.00
C ARG A 27 25.43 4.56 76.51
N GLU A 28 24.26 4.44 77.14
CA GLU A 28 24.17 4.20 78.58
C GLU A 28 24.79 2.84 78.98
N GLU A 29 24.52 1.81 78.18
CA GLU A 29 25.04 0.47 78.32
C GLU A 29 26.55 0.43 78.04
N LEU A 30 27.04 1.20 77.07
CA LEU A 30 28.48 1.35 76.82
C LEU A 30 29.23 1.84 78.07
N TRP A 31 28.68 2.84 78.78
CA TRP A 31 29.32 3.35 79.99
C TRP A 31 29.32 2.32 81.11
N TYR A 32 28.25 1.54 81.23
CA TYR A 32 28.18 0.41 82.16
C TYR A 32 29.25 -0.64 81.81
N CYS A 33 29.34 -1.06 80.55
CA CYS A 33 30.31 -2.04 80.09
C CYS A 33 31.76 -1.58 80.34
N MET A 34 32.10 -0.33 80.02
CA MET A 34 33.44 0.21 80.31
C MET A 34 33.79 0.14 81.80
N ARG A 35 32.85 0.50 82.70
CA ARG A 35 33.07 0.40 84.14
C ARG A 35 33.23 -1.06 84.60
N LYS A 36 32.40 -1.96 84.07
CA LYS A 36 32.42 -3.39 84.41
C LYS A 36 33.70 -4.08 83.94
N SER A 37 34.24 -3.69 82.78
CA SER A 37 35.54 -4.14 82.28
C SER A 37 36.75 -3.49 82.99
N GLY A 38 36.53 -2.75 84.08
CA GLY A 38 37.59 -2.21 84.94
C GLY A 38 38.25 -0.93 84.43
N VAL A 39 37.66 -0.24 83.44
CA VAL A 39 38.18 1.04 82.96
C VAL A 39 38.04 2.10 84.06
N ALA A 40 39.14 2.76 84.41
CA ALA A 40 39.13 3.77 85.46
C ALA A 40 38.14 4.91 85.16
N GLU A 41 37.35 5.33 86.16
CA GLU A 41 36.25 6.30 86.00
C GLU A 41 36.66 7.60 85.31
N LYS A 42 37.92 8.04 85.49
CA LYS A 42 38.45 9.22 84.78
C LYS A 42 38.42 9.08 83.26
N TYR A 43 38.65 7.88 82.71
CA TYR A 43 38.60 7.62 81.27
C TYR A 43 37.18 7.39 80.78
N VAL A 44 36.32 6.80 81.62
CA VAL A 44 34.88 6.67 81.33
C VAL A 44 34.25 8.05 81.19
N ARG A 45 34.55 8.99 82.10
CA ARG A 45 34.07 10.38 82.00
C ARG A 45 34.56 11.09 80.75
N VAL A 46 35.83 10.94 80.38
CA VAL A 46 36.37 11.53 79.15
C VAL A 46 35.65 10.96 77.91
N ALA A 47 35.38 9.66 77.87
CA ALA A 47 34.60 9.06 76.79
C ALA A 47 33.13 9.56 76.81
N GLN A 48 32.50 9.67 77.97
CA GLN A 48 31.15 10.24 78.10
C GLN A 48 31.09 11.68 77.57
N ASP A 49 32.04 12.53 77.97
CA ASP A 49 32.14 13.92 77.53
C ASP A 49 32.33 14.04 76.00
N MET A 50 33.06 13.11 75.37
CA MET A 50 33.23 13.08 73.91
C MET A 50 31.92 12.79 73.17
N TYR A 51 30.98 12.08 73.80
CA TYR A 51 29.69 11.72 73.22
C TYR A 51 28.55 12.64 73.68
N GLU A 52 28.76 13.45 74.72
CA GLU A 52 27.76 14.38 75.26
C GLU A 52 27.34 15.42 74.20
N ARG A 53 26.03 15.69 74.10
CA ARG A 53 25.44 16.68 73.16
C ARG A 53 25.78 16.46 71.68
N SER A 54 26.02 15.21 71.26
CA SER A 54 26.17 14.88 69.84
C SER A 54 24.89 15.23 69.08
N ARG A 55 24.99 16.12 68.09
CA ARG A 55 23.90 16.53 67.22
C ARG A 55 24.22 16.28 65.76
N THR A 56 23.20 15.99 64.96
CA THR A 56 23.35 15.71 63.53
C THR A 56 22.25 16.35 62.71
N VAL A 57 22.52 16.50 61.41
CA VAL A 57 21.62 17.06 60.40
C VAL A 57 21.71 16.18 59.15
N VAL A 58 20.57 15.82 58.57
CA VAL A 58 20.52 15.00 57.34
C VAL A 58 20.39 15.93 56.12
N ARG A 59 21.21 15.71 55.09
CA ARG A 59 21.08 16.43 53.81
C ARG A 59 20.23 15.59 52.85
N CYS A 60 19.10 16.13 52.42
CA CYS A 60 18.22 15.53 51.42
C CYS A 60 18.10 16.42 50.17
N ALA A 61 17.43 15.92 49.13
CA ALA A 61 17.35 16.59 47.83
C ALA A 61 16.64 17.96 47.85
N VAL A 62 15.91 18.28 48.93
CA VAL A 62 15.19 19.56 49.14
C VAL A 62 15.87 20.48 50.17
N GLY A 63 17.00 20.08 50.76
CA GLY A 63 17.74 20.89 51.74
C GLY A 63 18.34 20.09 52.89
N GLN A 64 18.85 20.77 53.92
CA GLN A 64 19.26 20.14 55.18
C GLN A 64 18.09 20.13 56.17
N THR A 65 17.94 19.04 56.94
CA THR A 65 16.92 18.94 58.00
C THR A 65 17.26 19.85 59.18
N GLU A 66 16.33 19.97 60.13
CA GLU A 66 16.64 20.55 61.43
C GLU A 66 17.60 19.64 62.22
N GLU A 67 18.35 20.25 63.14
CA GLU A 67 19.35 19.58 63.97
C GLU A 67 18.68 18.76 65.08
N PHE A 68 19.07 17.50 65.25
CA PHE A 68 18.56 16.62 66.30
C PHE A 68 19.69 15.89 67.06
N ASN A 69 19.42 15.51 68.30
CA ASN A 69 20.38 14.81 69.16
C ASN A 69 20.52 13.33 68.77
N VAL A 70 21.73 12.81 68.86
CA VAL A 70 22.05 11.40 68.62
C VAL A 70 22.36 10.73 69.95
N GLU A 71 21.52 9.78 70.37
CA GLU A 71 21.60 9.11 71.68
C GLU A 71 22.13 7.67 71.59
N VAL A 72 22.25 7.13 70.37
CA VAL A 72 22.75 5.78 70.10
C VAL A 72 23.85 5.81 69.05
N GLY A 73 24.70 4.79 69.07
CA GLY A 73 25.79 4.60 68.12
C GLY A 73 27.12 5.24 68.50
N LEU A 74 28.18 4.70 67.92
CA LEU A 74 29.57 5.13 68.07
C LEU A 74 29.96 6.12 66.96
N HIS A 75 30.92 7.01 67.22
CA HIS A 75 31.35 8.00 66.23
C HIS A 75 32.02 7.33 65.03
N GLN A 76 31.47 7.51 63.83
CA GLN A 76 32.07 7.01 62.60
C GLN A 76 33.44 7.69 62.33
N GLY A 77 34.45 6.88 62.00
CA GLY A 77 35.81 7.35 61.73
C GLY A 77 36.68 7.65 62.96
N SER A 78 36.15 7.53 64.18
CA SER A 78 36.96 7.66 65.41
C SER A 78 37.77 6.39 65.66
N ALA A 79 39.07 6.57 65.94
CA ALA A 79 39.97 5.48 66.29
C ALA A 79 39.59 4.78 67.61
N LEU A 80 38.78 5.43 68.45
CA LEU A 80 38.33 4.88 69.73
C LEU A 80 37.10 3.97 69.56
N SER A 81 36.28 4.17 68.52
CA SER A 81 35.02 3.45 68.30
C SER A 81 35.19 1.93 68.19
N PRO A 82 36.19 1.37 67.48
CA PRO A 82 36.42 -0.09 67.48
C PRO A 82 36.68 -0.67 68.87
N PHE A 83 37.41 0.06 69.73
CA PHE A 83 37.71 -0.39 71.09
C PHE A 83 36.49 -0.32 72.01
N LEU A 84 35.69 0.74 71.89
CA LEU A 84 34.44 0.88 72.64
C LEU A 84 33.42 -0.20 72.26
N PHE A 85 33.33 -0.50 70.96
CA PHE A 85 32.51 -1.59 70.46
C PHE A 85 32.97 -2.95 71.01
N ALA A 86 34.29 -3.21 70.97
CA ALA A 86 34.86 -4.45 71.49
C ALA A 86 34.58 -4.62 72.99
N ILE A 87 34.67 -3.56 73.80
CA ILE A 87 34.35 -3.60 75.24
C ILE A 87 32.89 -4.02 75.48
N VAL A 88 31.95 -3.48 74.70
CA VAL A 88 30.53 -3.85 74.82
C VAL A 88 30.32 -5.31 74.41
N MET A 89 30.94 -5.73 73.31
CA MET A 89 30.83 -7.09 72.81
C MET A 89 31.47 -8.12 73.74
N ASP A 90 32.62 -7.81 74.34
CA ASP A 90 33.26 -8.68 75.34
C ASP A 90 32.38 -8.82 76.58
N GLN A 91 31.81 -7.72 77.09
CA GLN A 91 30.96 -7.77 78.26
C GLN A 91 29.66 -8.54 78.00
N LEU A 92 29.04 -8.34 76.84
CA LEU A 92 27.88 -9.11 76.38
C LEU A 92 28.24 -10.60 76.26
N SER A 93 29.41 -10.91 75.71
CA SER A 93 29.91 -12.28 75.55
C SER A 93 30.19 -12.97 76.88
N GLU A 94 30.57 -12.22 77.91
CA GLU A 94 30.85 -12.73 79.25
C GLU A 94 29.55 -12.95 80.05
N GLU A 95 28.59 -12.04 79.95
CA GLU A 95 27.25 -12.20 80.55
C GLU A 95 26.51 -13.41 79.96
N VAL A 96 26.54 -13.56 78.63
CA VAL A 96 25.97 -14.72 77.94
C VAL A 96 26.66 -16.03 78.35
N ARG A 97 27.95 -16.00 78.72
CA ARG A 97 28.70 -17.18 79.20
C ARG A 97 28.41 -17.55 80.66
N GLN A 98 27.86 -16.66 81.49
CA GLN A 98 27.57 -16.97 82.89
C GLN A 98 26.37 -17.91 83.08
N GLU A 99 25.45 -17.98 82.11
CA GLU A 99 24.27 -18.86 82.22
C GLU A 99 24.51 -20.31 81.79
N SER A 100 25.62 -20.61 81.09
CA SER A 100 25.98 -22.00 80.74
C SER A 100 27.48 -22.19 80.49
N PRO A 101 28.12 -23.25 81.04
CA PRO A 101 29.58 -23.42 81.02
C PRO A 101 30.19 -23.67 79.64
N TRP A 102 29.38 -23.85 78.58
CA TRP A 102 29.84 -24.13 77.22
C TRP A 102 29.04 -23.34 76.18
N THR A 103 29.37 -22.05 76.01
CA THR A 103 28.72 -21.18 75.01
C THR A 103 29.66 -20.92 73.82
N MET A 104 29.16 -21.14 72.60
CA MET A 104 29.83 -20.77 71.34
C MET A 104 29.12 -19.58 70.71
N MET A 105 29.84 -18.47 70.49
CA MET A 105 29.33 -17.27 69.81
C MET A 105 29.81 -17.26 68.37
N PHE A 106 28.88 -17.11 67.43
CA PHE A 106 29.16 -16.96 66.01
C PHE A 106 28.78 -15.53 65.59
N ALA A 107 29.66 -14.91 64.81
CA ALA A 107 29.38 -13.64 64.13
C ALA A 107 29.38 -13.92 62.62
N ASP A 108 28.23 -14.26 62.09
CA ASP A 108 27.83 -14.14 60.68
C ASP A 108 26.39 -14.65 60.51
N ASP A 109 25.71 -14.13 59.49
CA ASP A 109 24.28 -14.33 59.19
C ASP A 109 23.86 -15.81 59.08
N MET A 110 23.56 -16.44 60.21
CA MET A 110 22.84 -17.71 60.25
C MET A 110 21.71 -17.67 61.27
N GLN A 111 20.47 -17.72 60.77
CA GLN A 111 19.27 -17.93 61.57
C GLN A 111 18.89 -19.41 61.59
N LYS A 112 18.58 -19.96 62.79
CA LYS A 112 17.36 -20.79 62.98
C LYS A 112 16.97 -21.07 64.44
N ILE A 113 15.65 -20.89 64.65
CA ILE A 113 14.69 -21.58 65.53
C ILE A 113 14.76 -21.29 67.04
N GLY A 114 13.73 -20.55 67.48
CA GLY A 114 13.27 -20.54 68.85
C GLY A 114 12.61 -21.86 69.25
N ILE A 115 12.85 -22.22 70.50
CA ILE A 115 12.33 -23.40 71.16
C ILE A 115 10.85 -23.14 71.49
N ASP A 116 9.96 -23.77 70.74
CA ASP A 116 8.75 -24.36 71.31
C ASP A 116 8.34 -25.55 70.45
N GLY A 117 8.31 -26.72 71.09
CA GLY A 117 8.11 -28.03 70.51
C GLY A 117 6.68 -28.34 70.08
N GLU A 118 5.97 -27.36 69.53
CA GLU A 118 4.75 -27.59 68.74
C GLU A 118 4.84 -26.88 67.37
N ARG A 119 5.24 -27.67 66.36
CA ARG A 119 4.94 -27.52 64.92
C ARG A 119 5.24 -26.16 64.24
N TRP A 120 6.44 -26.06 63.67
CA TRP A 120 6.65 -25.42 62.35
C TRP A 120 6.93 -26.47 61.27
N VAL A 121 6.38 -27.67 61.45
CA VAL A 121 6.29 -28.60 60.34
C VAL A 121 5.12 -28.11 59.52
N LEU A 122 5.42 -27.47 58.39
CA LEU A 122 4.43 -27.15 57.38
C LEU A 122 3.59 -28.42 57.15
N LYS A 123 2.26 -28.28 57.17
CA LYS A 123 1.35 -29.43 57.26
C LYS A 123 1.48 -30.37 56.06
N SER A 124 1.97 -29.84 54.93
CA SER A 124 2.23 -30.57 53.71
C SER A 124 3.73 -30.69 53.44
N PRO A 125 4.24 -31.89 53.07
CA PRO A 125 5.59 -32.05 52.52
C PRO A 125 5.85 -31.15 51.30
N ASP A 126 4.82 -30.84 50.52
CA ASP A 126 4.94 -29.95 49.36
C ASP A 126 5.04 -28.49 49.77
N ALA A 127 4.39 -28.09 50.87
CA ALA A 127 4.57 -26.77 51.46
C ALA A 127 5.99 -26.61 52.02
N GLN A 128 6.54 -27.66 52.66
CA GLN A 128 7.92 -27.64 53.14
C GLN A 128 8.93 -27.47 52.00
N LYS A 129 8.78 -28.25 50.91
CA LYS A 129 9.60 -28.09 49.71
C LYS A 129 9.49 -26.70 49.09
N ALA A 130 8.28 -26.15 49.01
CA ALA A 130 8.06 -24.80 48.50
C ALA A 130 8.74 -23.74 49.39
N SER A 131 8.66 -23.88 50.71
CA SER A 131 9.36 -23.00 51.65
C SER A 131 10.88 -23.09 51.53
N ASP A 132 11.43 -24.30 51.40
CA ASP A 132 12.88 -24.49 51.27
C ASP A 132 13.39 -23.87 49.97
N HIS A 133 12.67 -24.08 48.85
CA HIS A 133 13.01 -23.49 47.56
C HIS A 133 12.91 -21.95 47.58
N LEU A 134 11.84 -21.39 48.16
CA LEU A 134 11.69 -19.94 48.28
C LEU A 134 12.73 -19.33 49.24
N THR A 135 13.20 -20.08 50.24
CA THR A 135 14.30 -19.65 51.12
C THR A 135 15.61 -19.55 50.34
N GLU A 136 15.88 -20.48 49.42
CA GLU A 136 17.05 -20.43 48.52
C GLU A 136 16.98 -19.22 47.57
N VAL A 137 15.79 -18.92 47.04
CA VAL A 137 15.55 -17.79 46.14
C VAL A 137 15.65 -16.43 46.85
N LEU A 138 15.14 -16.33 48.08
CA LEU A 138 15.06 -15.07 48.81
C LEU A 138 16.27 -14.80 49.72
N GLY A 139 17.01 -15.84 50.10
CA GLY A 139 18.02 -15.78 51.18
C GLY A 139 17.42 -15.62 52.58
N ILE A 140 16.09 -15.60 52.71
CA ILE A 140 15.34 -15.42 53.96
C ILE A 140 14.17 -16.39 54.03
N ASN A 141 13.75 -16.77 55.25
CA ASN A 141 12.63 -17.69 55.43
C ASN A 141 11.28 -16.97 55.13
N PRO A 142 10.51 -17.41 54.12
CA PRO A 142 9.27 -16.75 53.69
C PRO A 142 8.13 -16.85 54.71
N ILE A 143 8.14 -17.85 55.60
CA ILE A 143 7.09 -18.04 56.62
C ILE A 143 7.18 -16.96 57.72
N LEU A 144 8.36 -16.36 57.91
CA LEU A 144 8.59 -15.33 58.94
C LEU A 144 8.30 -13.90 58.45
N GLN A 145 7.92 -13.72 57.17
CA GLN A 145 7.74 -12.41 56.57
C GLN A 145 6.27 -11.99 56.52
N THR A 146 5.99 -10.78 56.99
CA THR A 146 4.70 -10.12 56.77
C THR A 146 4.64 -9.42 55.41
N ASP A 147 5.79 -9.00 54.87
CA ASP A 147 5.94 -8.48 53.52
C ASP A 147 6.83 -9.37 52.67
N LEU A 148 6.22 -10.05 51.71
CA LEU A 148 6.90 -11.01 50.86
C LEU A 148 7.14 -10.41 49.47
N ASN A 149 8.36 -9.93 49.24
CA ASN A 149 8.76 -9.38 47.95
C ASN A 149 9.55 -10.38 47.09
N LEU A 150 8.83 -10.93 46.11
CA LEU A 150 9.30 -11.92 45.15
C LEU A 150 9.41 -11.34 43.72
N SER A 151 9.26 -10.02 43.58
CA SER A 151 9.27 -9.31 42.29
C SER A 151 10.57 -9.58 41.53
N GLY A 152 10.47 -10.09 40.30
CA GLY A 152 11.60 -10.47 39.45
C GLY A 152 12.45 -11.65 39.95
N LYS A 153 12.06 -12.32 41.05
CA LYS A 153 12.86 -13.39 41.69
C LYS A 153 12.29 -14.79 41.50
N ILE A 154 11.04 -14.92 41.06
CA ILE A 154 10.41 -16.24 40.86
C ILE A 154 10.21 -16.56 39.38
N ASP A 155 10.33 -17.85 39.05
CA ASP A 155 10.20 -18.35 37.69
C ASP A 155 8.73 -18.60 37.30
N GLY A 156 8.07 -17.55 36.81
CA GLY A 156 6.79 -17.64 36.11
C GLY A 156 5.70 -18.37 36.91
N ASP A 157 4.79 -19.02 36.19
CA ASP A 157 3.66 -19.73 36.80
C ASP A 157 4.10 -20.87 37.73
N SER A 158 5.19 -21.57 37.43
CA SER A 158 5.71 -22.66 38.26
C SER A 158 6.17 -22.20 39.64
N GLY A 159 6.85 -21.05 39.73
CA GLY A 159 7.23 -20.47 41.02
C GLY A 159 6.02 -20.01 41.82
N VAL A 160 4.99 -19.49 41.13
CA VAL A 160 3.72 -19.08 41.75
C VAL A 160 2.90 -20.27 42.24
N GLU A 161 2.90 -21.40 41.53
CA GLU A 161 2.24 -22.64 41.97
C GLU A 161 2.84 -23.16 43.28
N GLN A 162 4.17 -23.16 43.40
CA GLN A 162 4.85 -23.54 44.63
C GLN A 162 4.54 -22.54 45.76
N LEU A 163 4.56 -21.24 45.47
CA LEU A 163 4.17 -20.21 46.43
C LEU A 163 2.72 -20.39 46.91
N SER A 164 1.79 -20.74 46.02
CA SER A 164 0.39 -21.00 46.37
C SER A 164 0.23 -22.15 47.35
N VAL A 165 1.03 -23.22 47.21
CA VAL A 165 1.03 -24.34 48.16
C VAL A 165 1.47 -23.86 49.54
N LEU A 166 2.46 -22.97 49.62
CA LEU A 166 2.93 -22.40 50.88
C LEU A 166 1.91 -21.44 51.50
N LEU A 167 1.30 -20.55 50.70
CA LEU A 167 0.30 -19.57 51.15
C LEU A 167 -0.99 -20.19 51.70
N LYS A 168 -1.29 -21.45 51.35
CA LYS A 168 -2.42 -22.20 51.92
C LYS A 168 -2.13 -22.77 53.29
N ASP A 169 -0.86 -22.85 53.69
CA ASP A 169 -0.49 -23.38 55.00
C ASP A 169 -0.79 -22.35 56.10
N PRO A 170 -1.43 -22.74 57.22
CA PRO A 170 -1.82 -21.83 58.29
C PRO A 170 -0.67 -21.05 58.93
N HIS A 171 0.59 -21.47 58.74
CA HIS A 171 1.77 -20.81 59.29
C HIS A 171 2.34 -19.74 58.35
N CYS A 172 2.04 -19.77 57.04
CA CYS A 172 2.46 -18.72 56.10
C CYS A 172 1.41 -17.60 56.09
N ARG A 173 1.74 -16.43 56.65
CA ARG A 173 0.79 -15.32 56.86
C ARG A 173 1.32 -13.95 56.40
N PRO A 174 1.69 -13.80 55.13
CA PRO A 174 2.03 -12.47 54.61
C PRO A 174 0.78 -11.58 54.57
N GLU A 175 0.95 -10.30 54.87
CA GLU A 175 -0.05 -9.26 54.65
C GLU A 175 0.14 -8.60 53.27
N THR A 176 1.38 -8.51 52.78
CA THR A 176 1.70 -7.92 51.48
C THR A 176 2.50 -8.90 50.63
N LEU A 177 2.15 -8.99 49.35
CA LEU A 177 2.80 -9.89 48.39
C LEU A 177 3.11 -9.12 47.12
N GLN A 178 4.40 -9.00 46.83
CA GLN A 178 4.91 -8.30 45.64
C GLN A 178 5.45 -9.33 44.64
N LEU A 179 4.79 -9.40 43.48
CA LEU A 179 5.09 -10.34 42.40
C LEU A 179 5.25 -9.60 41.07
N SER A 180 5.77 -8.38 41.10
CA SER A 180 5.94 -7.57 39.89
C SER A 180 7.05 -8.15 39.00
N GLU A 181 6.89 -8.10 37.67
CA GLU A 181 7.90 -8.58 36.70
C GLU A 181 8.30 -10.07 36.88
N CYS A 182 7.37 -10.92 37.32
CA CYS A 182 7.61 -12.35 37.56
C CYS A 182 7.19 -13.26 36.38
N ASN A 183 6.78 -12.68 35.25
CA ASN A 183 6.24 -13.39 34.08
C ASN A 183 5.04 -14.31 34.42
N VAL A 184 4.20 -13.87 35.36
CA VAL A 184 2.98 -14.58 35.78
C VAL A 184 1.91 -14.47 34.69
N THR A 185 1.23 -15.57 34.40
CA THR A 185 0.09 -15.63 33.49
C THR A 185 -1.20 -15.98 34.22
N GLU A 186 -2.27 -16.27 33.47
CA GLU A 186 -3.53 -16.79 34.01
C GLU A 186 -3.33 -18.03 34.90
N LYS A 187 -2.39 -18.93 34.55
CA LYS A 187 -2.15 -20.17 35.33
C LYS A 187 -1.63 -19.87 36.72
N GLY A 188 -0.60 -19.02 36.83
CA GLY A 188 -0.08 -18.58 38.12
C GLY A 188 -1.13 -17.78 38.91
N CYS A 189 -1.94 -16.94 38.24
CA CYS A 189 -3.07 -16.27 38.90
C CYS A 189 -4.08 -17.27 39.45
N SER A 190 -4.48 -18.28 38.69
CA SER A 190 -5.38 -19.34 39.16
C SER A 190 -4.81 -20.05 40.38
N ALA A 191 -3.51 -20.33 40.39
CA ALA A 191 -2.84 -20.92 41.55
C ALA A 191 -2.90 -19.98 42.76
N LEU A 192 -2.60 -18.69 42.62
CA LEU A 192 -2.70 -17.71 43.72
C LEU A 192 -4.12 -17.60 44.27
N LEU A 193 -5.14 -17.61 43.42
CA LEU A 193 -6.53 -17.45 43.83
C LEU A 193 -6.99 -18.58 44.76
N THR A 194 -6.56 -19.82 44.48
CA THR A 194 -6.84 -20.94 45.40
C THR A 194 -6.22 -20.75 46.79
N ALA A 195 -5.20 -19.91 46.94
CA ALA A 195 -4.65 -19.52 48.24
C ALA A 195 -5.38 -18.32 48.84
N LEU A 196 -5.77 -17.33 48.02
CA LEU A 196 -6.49 -16.12 48.45
C LEU A 196 -7.89 -16.44 49.01
N GLY A 197 -8.58 -17.42 48.44
CA GLY A 197 -9.90 -17.90 48.90
C GLY A 197 -9.86 -18.86 50.09
N SER A 198 -8.67 -19.15 50.65
CA SER A 198 -8.51 -19.98 51.84
C SER A 198 -8.94 -19.22 53.10
N GLU A 199 -9.56 -19.92 54.06
CA GLU A 199 -9.90 -19.36 55.39
C GLU A 199 -8.67 -18.80 56.14
N HIS A 200 -7.48 -19.27 55.79
CA HIS A 200 -6.22 -18.88 56.41
C HIS A 200 -5.51 -17.71 55.74
N SER A 201 -6.03 -17.20 54.62
CA SER A 201 -5.45 -16.05 53.92
C SER A 201 -5.46 -14.79 54.81
N THR A 202 -4.31 -14.11 54.88
CA THR A 202 -4.11 -12.84 55.60
C THR A 202 -3.77 -11.67 54.66
N LEU A 203 -3.77 -11.92 53.35
CA LEU A 203 -3.24 -10.98 52.37
C LEU A 203 -4.17 -9.77 52.19
N LYS A 204 -3.61 -8.57 52.38
CA LYS A 204 -4.27 -7.27 52.22
C LYS A 204 -3.78 -6.52 50.98
N GLU A 205 -2.51 -6.66 50.62
CA GLU A 205 -1.96 -6.06 49.39
C GLU A 205 -1.37 -7.12 48.46
N LEU A 206 -1.80 -7.07 47.21
CA LEU A 206 -1.26 -7.89 46.13
C LEU A 206 -0.81 -7.00 44.98
N ASN A 207 0.48 -7.06 44.67
CA ASN A 207 1.04 -6.41 43.49
C ASN A 207 1.46 -7.43 42.44
N LEU A 208 0.74 -7.39 41.32
CA LEU A 208 0.94 -8.26 40.17
C LEU A 208 1.34 -7.45 38.92
N SER A 209 1.79 -6.22 39.09
CA SER A 209 2.12 -5.32 37.98
C SER A 209 3.21 -5.90 37.06
N LYS A 210 3.20 -5.51 35.78
CA LYS A 210 4.16 -5.91 34.75
C LYS A 210 4.25 -7.43 34.54
N ASN A 211 3.11 -8.12 34.64
CA ASN A 211 2.94 -9.54 34.32
C ASN A 211 2.01 -9.73 33.11
N ARG A 212 1.88 -10.95 32.57
CA ARG A 212 1.04 -11.22 31.39
C ARG A 212 -0.26 -11.93 31.77
N ILE A 213 -0.95 -11.36 32.74
CA ILE A 213 -2.17 -11.92 33.36
C ILE A 213 -3.33 -11.95 32.36
N GLN A 214 -3.42 -10.93 31.49
CA GLN A 214 -4.46 -10.80 30.47
C GLN A 214 -5.89 -10.77 31.05
N ASP A 215 -6.90 -10.71 30.18
CA ASP A 215 -8.30 -10.64 30.61
C ASP A 215 -8.77 -11.89 31.34
N SER A 216 -8.24 -13.06 30.97
CA SER A 216 -8.62 -14.33 31.59
C SER A 216 -8.19 -14.40 33.05
N GLY A 217 -6.95 -14.02 33.38
CA GLY A 217 -6.50 -13.93 34.76
C GLY A 217 -7.23 -12.86 35.57
N VAL A 218 -7.56 -11.72 34.95
CA VAL A 218 -8.37 -10.66 35.60
C VAL A 218 -9.79 -11.12 35.89
N LYS A 219 -10.42 -11.92 35.00
CA LYS A 219 -11.74 -12.51 35.25
C LYS A 219 -11.70 -13.44 36.48
N LEU A 220 -10.65 -14.24 36.62
CA LEU A 220 -10.48 -15.09 37.81
C LEU A 220 -10.30 -14.26 39.08
N LEU A 221 -9.48 -13.20 39.04
CA LEU A 221 -9.33 -12.24 40.15
C LEU A 221 -10.66 -11.56 40.51
N SER A 222 -11.45 -11.22 39.50
CA SER A 222 -12.75 -10.56 39.66
C SER A 222 -13.76 -11.45 40.38
N GLU A 223 -13.75 -12.77 40.12
CA GLU A 223 -14.61 -13.71 40.86
C GLU A 223 -14.17 -13.85 42.33
N GLU A 224 -12.87 -13.86 42.62
CA GLU A 224 -12.38 -13.94 44.00
C GLU A 224 -12.62 -12.64 44.78
N LEU A 225 -12.59 -11.47 44.13
CA LEU A 225 -12.92 -10.19 44.77
C LEU A 225 -14.39 -10.08 45.21
N LYS A 226 -15.28 -10.91 44.65
CA LYS A 226 -16.68 -11.05 45.10
C LYS A 226 -16.82 -11.99 46.29
N ASN A 227 -15.80 -12.81 46.57
CA ASN A 227 -15.80 -13.75 47.68
C ASN A 227 -15.64 -13.00 49.01
N LYS A 228 -16.53 -13.29 49.98
CA LYS A 228 -16.48 -12.68 51.32
C LYS A 228 -15.25 -13.07 52.14
N LEU A 229 -14.55 -14.14 51.76
CA LEU A 229 -13.32 -14.59 52.41
C LEU A 229 -12.07 -13.84 51.92
N CYS A 230 -12.14 -13.17 50.77
CA CYS A 230 -11.05 -12.34 50.28
C CYS A 230 -10.87 -11.14 51.22
N LYS A 231 -9.62 -10.83 51.59
CA LYS A 231 -9.26 -9.74 52.52
C LYS A 231 -8.40 -8.66 51.88
N LEU A 232 -8.31 -8.66 50.54
CA LEU A 232 -7.51 -7.70 49.80
C LEU A 232 -8.12 -6.29 49.89
N ASP A 233 -7.34 -5.34 50.38
CA ASP A 233 -7.64 -3.91 50.40
C ASP A 233 -7.01 -3.20 49.20
N THR A 234 -5.84 -3.66 48.74
CA THR A 234 -5.06 -3.06 47.66
C THR A 234 -4.70 -4.07 46.60
N LEU A 235 -5.03 -3.78 45.34
CA LEU A 235 -4.68 -4.59 44.18
C LEU A 235 -3.98 -3.74 43.13
N ARG A 236 -2.75 -4.13 42.75
CA ARG A 236 -1.98 -3.46 41.69
C ARG A 236 -1.83 -4.38 40.49
N LEU A 237 -2.36 -3.93 39.36
CA LEU A 237 -2.39 -4.66 38.09
C LEU A 237 -1.86 -3.78 36.95
N SER A 238 -0.89 -2.91 37.23
CA SER A 238 -0.37 -2.00 36.23
C SER A 238 0.41 -2.77 35.14
N ASP A 239 0.28 -2.39 33.87
CA ASP A 239 0.98 -3.02 32.74
C ASP A 239 0.80 -4.57 32.66
N CYS A 240 -0.42 -5.06 32.90
CA CYS A 240 -0.77 -6.48 32.94
C CYS A 240 -1.34 -7.06 31.63
N SER A 241 -1.29 -6.29 30.54
CA SER A 241 -1.90 -6.62 29.23
C SER A 241 -3.42 -6.84 29.30
N ILE A 242 -4.11 -6.05 30.14
CA ILE A 242 -5.57 -6.10 30.32
C ILE A 242 -6.25 -5.28 29.23
N THR A 243 -7.32 -5.83 28.65
CA THR A 243 -8.13 -5.18 27.61
C THR A 243 -9.54 -4.82 28.12
N GLU A 244 -10.40 -4.35 27.22
CA GLU A 244 -11.80 -3.98 27.49
C GLU A 244 -12.58 -5.05 28.28
N GLU A 245 -12.31 -6.33 28.02
CA GLU A 245 -13.00 -7.43 28.70
C GLU A 245 -12.60 -7.54 30.18
N GLY A 246 -11.31 -7.46 30.51
CA GLY A 246 -10.83 -7.53 31.88
C GLY A 246 -11.27 -6.32 32.70
N TYR A 247 -11.28 -5.13 32.10
CA TYR A 247 -11.83 -3.93 32.72
C TYR A 247 -13.31 -4.05 33.04
N SER A 248 -14.10 -4.63 32.13
CA SER A 248 -15.53 -4.87 32.34
C SER A 248 -15.78 -5.86 33.48
N ALA A 249 -15.00 -6.95 33.54
CA ALA A 249 -15.09 -7.94 34.62
C ALA A 249 -14.74 -7.32 35.98
N MET A 250 -13.69 -6.51 36.03
CA MET A 250 -13.25 -5.82 37.25
C MET A 250 -14.30 -4.81 37.72
N ALA A 251 -14.85 -4.00 36.82
CA ALA A 251 -15.89 -3.03 37.15
C ALA A 251 -17.14 -3.68 37.77
N GLU A 252 -17.54 -4.86 37.27
CA GLU A 252 -18.68 -5.61 37.81
C GLU A 252 -18.38 -6.20 39.20
N ALA A 253 -17.17 -6.72 39.42
CA ALA A 253 -16.77 -7.27 40.72
C ALA A 253 -16.72 -6.19 41.82
N LEU A 254 -16.22 -5.01 41.48
CA LEU A 254 -16.02 -3.91 42.42
C LEU A 254 -17.32 -3.33 43.00
N LYS A 255 -18.48 -3.51 42.33
CA LYS A 255 -19.79 -3.13 42.89
C LYS A 255 -20.12 -3.84 44.20
N SER A 256 -19.56 -5.03 44.40
CA SER A 256 -19.82 -5.87 45.59
C SER A 256 -18.57 -6.17 46.42
N SER A 257 -17.41 -5.63 46.02
CA SER A 257 -16.13 -5.87 46.67
C SER A 257 -15.86 -4.91 47.83
N HIS A 258 -14.95 -5.27 48.73
CA HIS A 258 -14.40 -4.40 49.78
C HIS A 258 -13.08 -3.73 49.41
N LEU A 259 -12.59 -3.91 48.18
CA LEU A 259 -11.33 -3.32 47.71
C LEU A 259 -11.33 -1.79 47.84
N ILE A 260 -10.23 -1.23 48.35
CA ILE A 260 -10.07 0.20 48.67
C ILE A 260 -9.19 0.91 47.64
N GLU A 261 -8.08 0.29 47.21
CA GLU A 261 -7.16 0.82 46.19
C GLU A 261 -6.99 -0.15 45.02
N LEU A 262 -7.15 0.39 43.80
CA LEU A 262 -6.94 -0.33 42.56
C LEU A 262 -6.05 0.47 41.61
N ASP A 263 -4.98 -0.17 41.13
CA ASP A 263 -4.09 0.39 40.13
C ASP A 263 -4.17 -0.40 38.82
N LEU A 264 -4.70 0.24 37.77
CA LEU A 264 -4.85 -0.34 36.42
C LEU A 264 -4.02 0.40 35.36
N ARG A 265 -3.13 1.31 35.76
CA ARG A 265 -2.29 2.10 34.84
C ARG A 265 -1.54 1.20 33.86
N GLY A 266 -1.36 1.65 32.62
CA GLY A 266 -0.57 0.86 31.66
C GLY A 266 -1.33 -0.18 30.85
N ASN A 267 -2.61 -0.41 31.16
CA ASN A 267 -3.47 -1.33 30.40
C ASN A 267 -4.34 -0.59 29.38
N ASP A 268 -5.12 -1.34 28.58
CA ASP A 268 -6.01 -0.78 27.56
C ASP A 268 -7.50 -1.00 27.91
N PRO A 269 -8.18 0.01 28.46
CA PRO A 269 -9.52 -0.17 29.02
C PRO A 269 -10.64 -0.39 28.01
N GLY A 270 -10.40 -0.22 26.70
CA GLY A 270 -11.53 -0.24 25.78
C GLY A 270 -12.42 0.99 25.84
N ALA A 271 -13.44 1.06 24.99
CA ALA A 271 -14.46 2.11 25.11
C ALA A 271 -15.49 1.75 26.20
N SER A 272 -15.90 0.48 26.29
CA SER A 272 -16.84 0.06 27.32
C SER A 272 -16.21 0.00 28.71
N GLY A 273 -14.95 -0.42 28.86
CA GLY A 273 -14.30 -0.48 30.17
C GLY A 273 -14.09 0.89 30.80
N VAL A 274 -13.74 1.93 30.01
CA VAL A 274 -13.71 3.33 30.51
C VAL A 274 -15.08 3.76 31.03
N LYS A 275 -16.15 3.45 30.27
CA LYS A 275 -17.52 3.79 30.66
C LYS A 275 -17.92 3.07 31.95
N LEU A 276 -17.75 1.75 32.02
CA LEU A 276 -18.14 0.94 33.16
C LEU A 276 -17.39 1.34 34.45
N LEU A 277 -16.09 1.65 34.36
CA LEU A 277 -15.35 2.17 35.51
C LEU A 277 -15.79 3.58 35.91
N THR A 278 -16.16 4.43 34.95
CA THR A 278 -16.69 5.77 35.26
C THR A 278 -18.04 5.67 35.97
N ASP A 279 -18.92 4.78 35.49
CA ASP A 279 -20.22 4.51 36.09
C ASP A 279 -20.05 3.95 37.51
N LEU A 280 -19.08 3.05 37.73
CA LEU A 280 -18.72 2.52 39.06
C LEU A 280 -18.28 3.62 40.04
N LEU A 281 -17.49 4.61 39.59
CA LEU A 281 -17.07 5.72 40.46
C LEU A 281 -18.22 6.66 40.87
N GLN A 282 -19.36 6.57 40.20
CA GLN A 282 -20.58 7.29 40.58
C GLN A 282 -21.54 6.43 41.43
N ASP A 283 -21.25 5.14 41.59
CA ASP A 283 -22.07 4.21 42.36
C ASP A 283 -21.86 4.44 43.87
N PRO A 284 -22.94 4.73 44.65
CA PRO A 284 -22.83 4.96 46.09
C PRO A 284 -22.39 3.72 46.88
N ASP A 285 -22.53 2.51 46.33
CA ASP A 285 -22.13 1.26 46.99
C ASP A 285 -20.65 0.90 46.72
N CYS A 286 -19.97 1.65 45.85
CA CYS A 286 -18.56 1.46 45.55
C CYS A 286 -17.67 1.87 46.75
N LYS A 287 -16.91 0.90 47.29
CA LYS A 287 -16.00 1.11 48.43
C LYS A 287 -14.60 1.59 48.02
N LEU A 288 -14.35 1.74 46.73
CA LEU A 288 -13.06 2.10 46.19
C LEU A 288 -12.76 3.58 46.44
N ASN A 289 -11.73 3.85 47.24
CA ASN A 289 -11.29 5.22 47.54
C ASN A 289 -10.27 5.74 46.53
N THR A 290 -9.41 4.85 46.03
CA THR A 290 -8.30 5.21 45.14
C THR A 290 -8.34 4.34 43.88
N LEU A 291 -8.62 4.96 42.73
CA LEU A 291 -8.48 4.34 41.42
C LEU A 291 -7.39 5.06 40.61
N ARG A 292 -6.33 4.32 40.22
CA ARG A 292 -5.25 4.87 39.38
C ARG A 292 -5.40 4.36 37.94
N LEU A 293 -5.70 5.28 37.02
CA LEU A 293 -5.89 4.98 35.59
C LEU A 293 -4.82 5.64 34.73
N LEU A 294 -4.56 6.93 34.95
CA LEU A 294 -3.65 7.69 34.08
C LEU A 294 -2.19 7.43 34.43
N LYS A 295 -1.36 7.31 33.40
CA LYS A 295 0.06 6.94 33.54
C LYS A 295 0.91 7.98 34.25
N SER A 296 0.54 9.26 34.17
CA SER A 296 1.41 10.36 34.63
C SER A 296 0.65 11.43 35.43
N PRO A 297 1.33 12.09 36.39
CA PRO A 297 0.76 13.23 37.12
C PRO A 297 0.35 14.40 36.22
N ASP A 298 1.02 14.57 35.08
CA ASP A 298 0.67 15.63 34.11
C ASP A 298 -0.63 15.30 33.36
N ALA A 299 -0.89 14.01 33.08
CA ALA A 299 -2.17 13.54 32.54
C ALA A 299 -3.33 13.76 33.53
N GLU A 300 -3.11 13.46 34.82
CA GLU A 300 -4.11 13.70 35.89
C GLU A 300 -4.45 15.19 36.03
N LYS A 301 -3.45 16.07 35.91
CA LYS A 301 -3.67 17.52 35.90
C LYS A 301 -4.49 17.97 34.68
N ALA A 302 -4.18 17.45 33.50
CA ALA A 302 -4.94 17.72 32.28
C ALA A 302 -6.39 17.23 32.41
N TYR A 303 -6.58 16.01 32.89
CA TYR A 303 -7.89 15.41 33.16
C TYR A 303 -8.71 16.27 34.12
N THR A 304 -8.13 16.69 35.23
CA THR A 304 -8.81 17.54 36.22
C THR A 304 -9.18 18.90 35.61
N CYS A 305 -8.29 19.49 34.80
CA CYS A 305 -8.56 20.76 34.13
C CYS A 305 -9.72 20.64 33.14
N LEU A 306 -9.66 19.65 32.24
CA LEU A 306 -10.72 19.39 31.24
C LEU A 306 -12.05 19.04 31.91
N THR A 307 -12.04 18.27 33.01
CA THR A 307 -13.26 17.96 33.78
C THR A 307 -13.92 19.24 34.30
N LYS A 308 -13.13 20.17 34.86
CA LYS A 308 -13.64 21.48 35.32
C LYS A 308 -14.15 22.33 34.18
N MET A 309 -13.48 22.30 33.03
CA MET A 309 -13.84 23.12 31.86
C MET A 309 -15.12 22.65 31.18
N PHE A 310 -15.32 21.33 31.04
CA PHE A 310 -16.41 20.76 30.25
C PHE A 310 -17.51 20.09 31.09
N SER A 311 -17.34 20.03 32.42
CA SER A 311 -18.28 19.40 33.37
C SER A 311 -18.67 17.96 32.99
N LYS A 312 -17.75 17.26 32.32
CA LYS A 312 -17.90 15.88 31.83
C LYS A 312 -16.58 15.15 32.03
N ASN A 313 -16.64 13.83 32.16
CA ASN A 313 -15.45 12.99 32.23
C ASN A 313 -14.70 13.07 30.87
N PRO A 314 -13.45 13.60 30.83
CA PRO A 314 -12.65 13.67 29.62
C PRO A 314 -12.40 12.32 28.95
N LEU A 315 -12.29 11.22 29.70
CA LEU A 315 -12.07 9.88 29.13
C LEU A 315 -13.24 9.42 28.25
N LEU A 316 -14.42 10.03 28.37
CA LEU A 316 -15.59 9.77 27.52
C LEU A 316 -15.70 10.73 26.33
N HIS A 317 -14.78 11.68 26.17
CA HIS A 317 -14.82 12.61 25.06
C HIS A 317 -14.45 11.92 23.75
N THR A 318 -15.38 11.93 22.80
CA THR A 318 -15.10 11.57 21.40
C THR A 318 -14.52 12.75 20.62
N GLU A 319 -14.85 13.98 21.03
CA GLU A 319 -14.43 15.21 20.38
C GLU A 319 -13.94 16.21 21.44
N LEU A 320 -12.79 16.83 21.18
CA LEU A 320 -12.20 17.86 22.01
C LEU A 320 -11.91 19.07 21.12
N ASP A 321 -12.63 20.15 21.39
CA ASP A 321 -12.45 21.43 20.71
C ASP A 321 -11.87 22.46 21.68
N LEU A 322 -10.61 22.82 21.44
CA LEU A 322 -9.89 23.86 22.17
C LEU A 322 -9.75 25.15 21.35
N SER A 323 -10.42 25.31 20.21
CA SER A 323 -10.28 26.47 19.31
C SER A 323 -10.56 27.82 19.96
N ASN A 324 -11.35 27.84 21.04
CA ASN A 324 -11.66 29.05 21.82
C ASN A 324 -10.83 29.18 23.11
N LYS A 325 -9.75 28.38 23.25
CA LYS A 325 -8.89 28.30 24.42
C LYS A 325 -7.45 28.64 24.06
N THR A 326 -6.61 28.85 25.07
CA THR A 326 -5.17 29.06 24.94
C THR A 326 -4.37 27.99 25.70
N PRO A 327 -3.07 27.81 25.41
CA PRO A 327 -2.18 26.96 26.20
C PRO A 327 -2.06 27.32 27.68
N GLU A 328 -2.58 28.48 28.11
CA GLU A 328 -2.66 28.85 29.53
C GLU A 328 -3.82 28.14 30.23
N ASP A 329 -4.92 27.85 29.52
CA ASP A 329 -6.07 27.10 30.04
C ASP A 329 -5.70 25.62 30.29
N VAL A 330 -5.02 25.01 29.33
CA VAL A 330 -4.48 23.65 29.44
C VAL A 330 -3.07 23.67 28.87
N LYS A 331 -2.07 23.43 29.70
CA LYS A 331 -0.67 23.45 29.23
C LYS A 331 -0.46 22.34 28.20
N VAL A 332 0.23 22.66 27.11
CA VAL A 332 0.51 21.71 26.02
C VAL A 332 1.14 20.42 26.54
N LYS A 333 2.12 20.51 27.44
CA LYS A 333 2.74 19.34 28.09
C LYS A 333 1.74 18.44 28.82
N GLN A 334 0.76 19.04 29.51
CA GLN A 334 -0.29 18.30 30.22
C GLN A 334 -1.25 17.65 29.24
N LEU A 335 -1.69 18.40 28.22
CA LEU A 335 -2.55 17.86 27.15
C LEU A 335 -1.86 16.71 26.40
N SER A 336 -0.60 16.87 26.01
CA SER A 336 0.22 15.80 25.41
C SER A 336 0.30 14.59 26.32
N ALA A 337 0.49 14.79 27.63
CA ALA A 337 0.56 13.70 28.59
C ALA A 337 -0.75 12.91 28.71
N LEU A 338 -1.90 13.55 28.47
CA LEU A 338 -3.20 12.90 28.40
C LEU A 338 -3.45 12.24 27.03
N LEU A 339 -3.06 12.87 25.92
CA LEU A 339 -3.23 12.32 24.57
C LEU A 339 -2.41 11.04 24.34
N GLN A 340 -1.22 10.93 24.94
CA GLN A 340 -0.41 9.71 24.91
C GLN A 340 -0.98 8.58 25.79
N ASP A 341 -1.95 8.88 26.67
CA ASP A 341 -2.49 7.90 27.60
C ASP A 341 -3.44 6.93 26.87
N PRO A 342 -3.28 5.60 27.04
CA PRO A 342 -4.14 4.61 26.39
C PRO A 342 -5.64 4.77 26.70
N HIS A 343 -5.98 5.34 27.85
CA HIS A 343 -7.37 5.52 28.28
C HIS A 343 -8.06 6.66 27.53
N TYR A 344 -7.32 7.59 26.93
CA TYR A 344 -7.88 8.77 26.27
C TYR A 344 -8.08 8.53 24.77
N ARG A 345 -9.28 8.05 24.39
CA ARG A 345 -9.61 7.57 23.03
C ARG A 345 -10.31 8.60 22.16
N LEU A 346 -9.67 9.75 21.98
CA LEU A 346 -10.23 10.88 21.26
C LEU A 346 -10.33 10.61 19.73
N GLN A 347 -11.48 10.93 19.11
CA GLN A 347 -11.67 10.79 17.67
C GLN A 347 -11.45 12.09 16.90
N LYS A 348 -11.84 13.24 17.48
CA LYS A 348 -11.63 14.55 16.86
C LYS A 348 -10.91 15.49 17.81
N LEU A 349 -9.87 16.12 17.30
CA LEU A 349 -9.07 17.09 18.05
C LEU A 349 -8.95 18.38 17.25
N THR A 350 -9.46 19.48 17.83
CA THR A 350 -9.22 20.84 17.33
C THR A 350 -8.38 21.59 18.35
N LEU A 351 -7.21 22.07 17.94
CA LEU A 351 -6.20 22.64 18.83
C LEU A 351 -6.13 24.17 18.75
N TYR A 352 -6.45 24.82 19.86
CA TYR A 352 -6.24 26.23 20.20
C TYR A 352 -6.62 27.27 19.14
N LYS A 353 -6.68 28.53 19.56
CA LYS A 353 -6.91 29.63 18.63
C LYS A 353 -5.61 30.02 17.90
N GLU A 354 -5.79 30.61 16.73
CA GLU A 354 -4.77 31.22 15.86
C GLU A 354 -3.47 31.66 16.55
N GLY A 355 -2.34 31.11 16.09
CA GLY A 355 -0.99 31.48 16.52
C GLY A 355 -0.61 31.12 17.96
N SER A 356 -1.49 30.45 18.72
CA SER A 356 -1.24 30.16 20.13
C SER A 356 -0.25 29.01 20.36
N MET A 357 -0.11 28.10 19.40
CA MET A 357 0.89 27.03 19.46
C MET A 357 2.16 27.39 18.70
N THR A 358 3.31 27.19 19.34
CA THR A 358 4.62 27.20 18.67
C THR A 358 4.85 25.89 17.90
N GLY A 359 5.91 25.84 17.10
CA GLY A 359 6.31 24.61 16.40
C GLY A 359 6.67 23.48 17.36
N ASP A 360 7.32 23.83 18.48
CA ASP A 360 7.63 22.88 19.54
C ASP A 360 6.36 22.38 20.23
N ASP A 361 5.38 23.24 20.50
CA ASP A 361 4.10 22.82 21.06
C ASP A 361 3.38 21.83 20.13
N CYS A 362 3.38 22.09 18.82
CA CYS A 362 2.79 21.19 17.83
C CYS A 362 3.53 19.84 17.82
N SER A 363 4.87 19.87 17.83
CA SER A 363 5.72 18.68 17.92
C SER A 363 5.40 17.84 19.16
N HIS A 364 5.22 18.46 20.34
CA HIS A 364 4.86 17.74 21.56
C HIS A 364 3.48 17.08 21.48
N VAL A 365 2.48 17.75 20.90
CA VAL A 365 1.14 17.16 20.75
C VAL A 365 1.15 16.03 19.73
N ILE A 366 1.80 16.24 18.58
CA ILE A 366 1.85 15.26 17.51
C ILE A 366 2.67 14.02 17.93
N SER A 367 3.79 14.20 18.62
CA SER A 367 4.56 13.11 19.21
C SER A 367 3.74 12.27 20.19
N ALA A 368 2.87 12.90 20.98
CA ALA A 368 1.94 12.17 21.84
C ALA A 368 0.92 11.35 21.02
N LEU A 369 0.42 11.89 19.91
CA LEU A 369 -0.48 11.18 18.99
C LEU A 369 0.23 10.01 18.28
N VAL A 370 1.53 10.09 18.02
CA VAL A 370 2.33 8.96 17.48
C VAL A 370 2.34 7.77 18.45
N LEU A 371 2.36 8.02 19.75
CA LEU A 371 2.34 6.98 20.79
C LEU A 371 0.94 6.36 20.96
N ASN A 372 -0.13 7.10 20.66
CA ASN A 372 -1.53 6.62 20.71
C ASN A 372 -2.33 6.94 19.41
N PRO A 373 -2.00 6.32 18.27
CA PRO A 373 -2.48 6.73 16.94
C PRO A 373 -3.82 6.10 16.50
N SER A 374 -4.35 5.12 17.25
CA SER A 374 -5.41 4.20 16.80
C SER A 374 -6.82 4.78 16.78
N HIS A 375 -7.05 5.94 17.40
CA HIS A 375 -8.40 6.45 17.64
C HIS A 375 -8.71 7.74 16.88
N LEU A 376 -7.71 8.55 16.57
CA LEU A 376 -7.91 9.88 15.99
C LEU A 376 -8.30 9.79 14.50
N ARG A 377 -9.47 10.32 14.17
CA ARG A 377 -10.03 10.41 12.82
C ARG A 377 -9.89 11.80 12.22
N GLU A 378 -9.98 12.83 13.03
CA GLU A 378 -9.85 14.22 12.60
C GLU A 378 -8.86 14.99 13.46
N LEU A 379 -7.89 15.63 12.82
CA LEU A 379 -6.94 16.56 13.43
C LEU A 379 -7.06 17.91 12.74
N ASN A 380 -7.43 18.91 13.53
CA ASN A 380 -7.53 20.29 13.08
C ASN A 380 -6.48 21.15 13.77
N LEU A 381 -5.48 21.54 12.99
CA LEU A 381 -4.37 22.41 13.35
C LEU A 381 -4.45 23.77 12.64
N ASN A 382 -5.57 24.10 11.99
CA ASN A 382 -5.73 25.33 11.23
C ASN A 382 -5.23 26.55 12.00
N ARG A 383 -4.49 27.42 11.31
CA ARG A 383 -3.93 28.67 11.85
C ARG A 383 -2.93 28.50 13.00
N ASN A 384 -2.43 27.28 13.24
CA ASN A 384 -1.26 27.04 14.09
C ASN A 384 0.00 26.91 13.23
N LYS A 385 1.17 27.21 13.79
CA LYS A 385 2.45 27.17 13.08
C LYS A 385 3.25 25.94 13.52
N PRO A 386 3.04 24.75 12.93
CA PRO A 386 3.74 23.53 13.33
C PRO A 386 5.25 23.62 13.13
N GLY A 387 5.74 24.51 12.26
CA GLY A 387 7.16 24.62 11.94
C GLY A 387 7.72 23.34 11.34
N GLU A 388 9.04 23.28 11.17
CA GLU A 388 9.71 22.09 10.59
C GLU A 388 9.63 20.86 11.51
N SER A 389 9.79 21.06 12.82
CA SER A 389 9.74 19.98 13.82
C SER A 389 8.35 19.35 13.89
N GLY A 390 7.30 20.16 14.03
CA GLY A 390 5.91 19.67 14.05
C GLY A 390 5.49 19.04 12.73
N LEU A 391 5.93 19.57 11.57
CA LEU A 391 5.66 18.93 10.27
C LEU A 391 6.35 17.58 10.11
N ARG A 392 7.59 17.44 10.59
CA ARG A 392 8.30 16.15 10.56
C ARG A 392 7.58 15.11 11.41
N ASP A 393 7.19 15.47 12.63
CA ASP A 393 6.47 14.56 13.52
C ASP A 393 5.08 14.22 12.95
N LEU A 394 4.43 15.16 12.26
CA LEU A 394 3.17 14.91 11.55
C LEU A 394 3.35 13.91 10.41
N CYS A 395 4.45 14.04 9.67
CA CYS A 395 4.80 13.08 8.63
C CYS A 395 5.03 11.69 9.22
N ASP A 396 5.67 11.58 10.39
CA ASP A 396 5.90 10.31 11.06
C ASP A 396 4.61 9.71 11.64
N PHE A 397 3.70 10.55 12.14
CA PHE A 397 2.34 10.16 12.50
C PHE A 397 1.56 9.58 11.31
N LEU A 398 1.62 10.23 10.15
CA LEU A 398 0.95 9.76 8.93
C LEU A 398 1.54 8.44 8.37
N LYS A 399 2.84 8.18 8.58
CA LYS A 399 3.51 6.93 8.18
C LYS A 399 3.19 5.77 9.14
N ASN A 400 2.71 6.06 10.35
CA ASN A 400 2.45 5.03 11.35
C ASN A 400 1.35 4.06 10.86
N PRO A 401 1.58 2.74 10.83
CA PRO A 401 0.60 1.77 10.33
C PRO A 401 -0.71 1.71 11.13
N LYS A 402 -0.70 2.18 12.38
CA LYS A 402 -1.88 2.27 13.24
C LYS A 402 -2.62 3.61 13.09
N CYS A 403 -2.12 4.53 12.25
CA CYS A 403 -2.75 5.82 12.03
C CYS A 403 -4.09 5.66 11.30
N THR A 404 -5.13 6.14 11.96
CA THR A 404 -6.53 6.01 11.54
C THR A 404 -7.13 7.31 11.02
N LEU A 405 -6.28 8.33 10.83
CA LEU A 405 -6.65 9.68 10.48
C LEU A 405 -7.27 9.76 9.09
N GLN A 406 -8.48 10.29 9.02
CA GLN A 406 -9.26 10.47 7.79
C GLN A 406 -9.28 11.93 7.33
N THR A 407 -9.23 12.88 8.27
CA THR A 407 -9.29 14.32 7.97
C THR A 407 -8.14 15.03 8.67
N LEU A 408 -7.34 15.76 7.87
CA LEU A 408 -6.24 16.59 8.37
C LEU A 408 -6.45 18.02 7.87
N LYS A 409 -6.59 18.96 8.80
CA LYS A 409 -6.77 20.38 8.50
C LYS A 409 -5.55 21.17 8.97
N LEU A 410 -4.88 21.80 8.01
CA LEU A 410 -3.64 22.55 8.13
C LEU A 410 -3.75 23.91 7.39
N SER A 411 -4.95 24.46 7.28
CA SER A 411 -5.15 25.74 6.62
C SER A 411 -4.42 26.86 7.37
N ASP A 412 -3.80 27.79 6.64
CA ASP A 412 -3.08 28.95 7.18
C ASP A 412 -1.98 28.58 8.21
N CYS A 413 -1.32 27.43 8.01
CA CYS A 413 -0.28 26.92 8.91
C CYS A 413 1.15 27.39 8.59
N ASN A 414 1.31 28.27 7.59
CA ASN A 414 2.61 28.73 7.09
C ASN A 414 3.52 27.57 6.63
N ILE A 415 2.93 26.57 5.95
CA ILE A 415 3.65 25.45 5.36
C ILE A 415 4.31 25.91 4.05
N THR A 416 5.62 25.68 3.95
CA THR A 416 6.44 26.02 2.77
C THR A 416 6.50 24.86 1.76
N GLU A 417 7.15 25.12 0.62
CA GLU A 417 7.41 24.14 -0.44
C GLU A 417 8.07 22.84 0.07
N GLU A 418 9.02 22.93 0.99
CA GLU A 418 9.65 21.76 1.63
C GLU A 418 8.66 20.99 2.50
N GLY A 419 7.78 21.70 3.22
CA GLY A 419 6.74 21.12 4.05
C GLY A 419 5.70 20.32 3.25
N TYR A 420 5.27 20.87 2.10
CA TYR A 420 4.42 20.14 1.16
C TYR A 420 5.10 18.86 0.68
N THR A 421 6.37 18.96 0.26
CA THR A 421 7.15 17.82 -0.22
C THR A 421 7.25 16.71 0.83
N ALA A 422 7.49 17.07 2.10
CA ALA A 422 7.57 16.12 3.21
C ALA A 422 6.22 15.42 3.47
N LEU A 423 5.13 16.20 3.56
CA LEU A 423 3.77 15.69 3.77
C LEU A 423 3.37 14.71 2.67
N ILE A 424 3.64 15.06 1.41
CA ILE A 424 3.26 14.23 0.26
C ILE A 424 4.05 12.93 0.23
N LYS A 425 5.35 12.96 0.54
CA LYS A 425 6.17 11.75 0.68
C LYS A 425 5.63 10.84 1.79
N ALA A 426 5.17 11.40 2.90
CA ALA A 426 4.53 10.63 3.96
C ALA A 426 3.22 9.97 3.48
N LEU A 427 2.38 10.71 2.74
CA LEU A 427 1.12 10.19 2.19
C LEU A 427 1.32 9.07 1.15
N LYS A 428 2.39 9.12 0.34
CA LYS A 428 2.74 8.09 -0.65
C LYS A 428 3.20 6.75 -0.05
N SER A 429 3.53 6.69 1.24
CA SER A 429 4.10 5.51 1.90
C SER A 429 3.14 4.30 2.08
N ASN A 430 2.00 4.30 1.38
CA ASN A 430 1.06 3.18 1.21
C ASN A 430 0.25 2.71 2.42
N ARG A 431 0.13 3.53 3.49
CA ARG A 431 -0.69 3.16 4.67
C ARG A 431 -1.63 4.23 5.19
N SER A 432 -1.59 5.46 4.65
CA SER A 432 -2.47 6.52 5.14
C SER A 432 -3.95 6.19 4.86
N SER A 433 -4.81 6.44 5.84
CA SER A 433 -6.27 6.33 5.74
C SER A 433 -6.93 7.68 5.41
N LEU A 434 -6.12 8.67 5.02
CA LEU A 434 -6.53 10.05 4.82
C LEU A 434 -7.42 10.20 3.58
N ILE A 435 -8.58 10.82 3.78
CA ILE A 435 -9.62 11.06 2.78
C ILE A 435 -9.72 12.55 2.47
N GLU A 436 -9.55 13.41 3.48
CA GLU A 436 -9.60 14.87 3.35
C GLU A 436 -8.32 15.53 3.88
N LEU A 437 -7.75 16.40 3.06
CA LEU A 437 -6.58 17.21 3.39
C LEU A 437 -6.85 18.67 3.03
N ASP A 438 -6.82 19.54 4.04
CA ASP A 438 -7.00 20.97 3.89
C ASP A 438 -5.67 21.70 4.12
N LEU A 439 -5.12 22.27 3.06
CA LEU A 439 -3.85 23.00 3.03
C LEU A 439 -4.02 24.45 2.54
N ARG A 440 -5.25 24.98 2.54
CA ARG A 440 -5.54 26.34 2.06
C ARG A 440 -4.72 27.40 2.80
N GLY A 441 -4.30 28.46 2.11
CA GLY A 441 -3.56 29.56 2.73
C GLY A 441 -2.10 29.26 3.07
N ASN A 442 -1.55 28.14 2.58
CA ASN A 442 -0.12 27.84 2.63
C ASN A 442 0.54 28.05 1.26
N ASP A 443 1.88 28.05 1.19
CA ASP A 443 2.61 28.21 -0.07
C ASP A 443 3.25 26.90 -0.53
N PRO A 444 2.66 26.19 -1.53
CA PRO A 444 3.23 24.96 -2.04
C PRO A 444 4.49 25.15 -2.88
N GLY A 445 4.77 26.35 -3.40
CA GLY A 445 5.83 26.56 -4.38
C GLY A 445 5.71 25.67 -5.64
N PRO A 446 6.67 25.76 -6.58
CA PRO A 446 6.65 24.94 -7.79
C PRO A 446 6.84 23.45 -7.54
N SER A 447 7.76 23.04 -6.64
CA SER A 447 8.03 21.62 -6.39
C SER A 447 6.94 20.97 -5.54
N GLY A 448 6.34 21.67 -4.58
CA GLY A 448 5.21 21.14 -3.80
C GLY A 448 3.98 20.90 -4.68
N LEU A 449 3.67 21.80 -5.63
CA LEU A 449 2.62 21.58 -6.63
C LEU A 449 2.91 20.36 -7.53
N LYS A 450 4.17 20.18 -7.95
CA LYS A 450 4.61 19.01 -8.72
C LYS A 450 4.42 17.71 -7.94
N GLU A 451 4.79 17.69 -6.65
CA GLU A 451 4.59 16.52 -5.81
C GLU A 451 3.11 16.24 -5.55
N LEU A 452 2.27 17.26 -5.40
CA LEU A 452 0.81 17.10 -5.25
C LEU A 452 0.22 16.45 -6.50
N ARG A 453 0.66 16.88 -7.68
CA ARG A 453 0.29 16.25 -8.95
C ARG A 453 0.67 14.78 -8.99
N ASN A 454 1.89 14.46 -8.57
CA ASN A 454 2.36 13.07 -8.52
C ASN A 454 1.55 12.22 -7.54
N LEU A 455 1.12 12.79 -6.40
CA LEU A 455 0.27 12.09 -5.42
C LEU A 455 -1.14 11.82 -5.97
N MET A 456 -1.76 12.81 -6.61
CA MET A 456 -3.12 12.66 -7.15
C MET A 456 -3.19 11.70 -8.34
N ASN A 457 -2.09 11.53 -9.07
CA ASN A 457 -1.98 10.53 -10.15
C ASN A 457 -1.64 9.12 -9.63
N ASP A 458 -1.33 8.96 -8.34
CA ASP A 458 -1.05 7.65 -7.75
C ASP A 458 -2.36 6.90 -7.49
N LYS A 459 -2.55 5.75 -8.18
CA LYS A 459 -3.73 4.88 -8.01
C LYS A 459 -3.93 4.39 -6.58
N LYS A 460 -2.89 4.44 -5.73
CA LYS A 460 -2.97 4.03 -4.33
C LYS A 460 -3.39 5.17 -3.38
N CYS A 461 -3.49 6.40 -3.88
CA CYS A 461 -3.95 7.54 -3.11
C CYS A 461 -5.43 7.36 -2.72
N LYS A 462 -5.73 7.45 -1.41
CA LYS A 462 -7.11 7.38 -0.88
C LYS A 462 -7.77 8.75 -0.71
N LEU A 463 -7.03 9.82 -0.99
CA LEU A 463 -7.47 11.19 -0.80
C LEU A 463 -8.58 11.50 -1.81
N LYS A 464 -9.77 11.83 -1.30
CA LYS A 464 -10.92 12.22 -2.13
C LYS A 464 -11.08 13.73 -2.20
N THR A 465 -10.69 14.42 -1.13
CA THR A 465 -10.85 15.86 -1.00
C THR A 465 -9.50 16.48 -0.68
N LEU A 466 -8.99 17.29 -1.60
CA LEU A 466 -7.77 18.08 -1.43
C LEU A 466 -8.12 19.56 -1.60
N ARG A 467 -7.92 20.37 -0.56
CA ARG A 467 -8.14 21.82 -0.62
C ARG A 467 -6.80 22.54 -0.55
N VAL A 468 -6.43 23.23 -1.62
CA VAL A 468 -5.17 24.00 -1.72
C VAL A 468 -5.44 25.46 -2.08
N LEU A 469 -6.54 25.74 -2.79
CA LEU A 469 -6.86 27.07 -3.27
C LEU A 469 -7.19 28.04 -2.14
N LYS A 470 -6.67 29.26 -2.25
CA LYS A 470 -6.78 30.27 -1.21
C LYS A 470 -8.22 30.77 -1.08
N SER A 471 -8.93 30.91 -2.20
CA SER A 471 -10.32 31.35 -2.22
C SER A 471 -11.31 30.16 -2.26
N PRO A 472 -12.39 30.18 -1.45
CA PRO A 472 -13.50 29.23 -1.59
C PRO A 472 -14.15 29.26 -2.97
N ASP A 473 -14.20 30.42 -3.62
CA ASP A 473 -14.79 30.57 -4.94
C ASP A 473 -13.88 29.98 -6.03
N ALA A 474 -12.56 30.11 -5.86
CA ALA A 474 -11.59 29.41 -6.72
C ALA A 474 -11.71 27.88 -6.56
N GLN A 475 -11.93 27.40 -5.33
CA GLN A 475 -12.16 25.97 -5.09
C GLN A 475 -13.43 25.48 -5.81
N LYS A 476 -14.56 26.20 -5.68
CA LYS A 476 -15.79 25.86 -6.41
C LYS A 476 -15.59 25.84 -7.92
N ALA A 477 -14.88 26.84 -8.47
CA ALA A 477 -14.57 26.90 -9.88
C ALA A 477 -13.67 25.72 -10.32
N SER A 478 -12.68 25.36 -9.52
CA SER A 478 -11.84 24.18 -9.76
C SER A 478 -12.62 22.88 -9.70
N ASP A 479 -13.53 22.73 -8.75
CA ASP A 479 -14.35 21.52 -8.61
C ASP A 479 -15.26 21.35 -9.82
N HIS A 480 -15.93 22.42 -10.27
CA HIS A 480 -16.75 22.42 -11.48
C HIS A 480 -15.92 22.10 -12.74
N LEU A 481 -14.78 22.75 -12.91
CA LEU A 481 -13.88 22.47 -14.04
C LEU A 481 -13.32 21.04 -13.98
N THR A 482 -13.10 20.48 -12.79
CA THR A 482 -12.68 19.08 -12.64
C THR A 482 -13.77 18.11 -13.10
N GLU A 483 -15.03 18.40 -12.78
CA GLU A 483 -16.18 17.63 -13.25
C GLU A 483 -16.32 17.67 -14.78
N VAL A 484 -16.14 18.86 -15.38
CA VAL A 484 -16.20 19.05 -16.84
C VAL A 484 -15.02 18.38 -17.56
N LEU A 485 -13.82 18.48 -16.99
CA LEU A 485 -12.59 18.03 -17.65
C LEU A 485 -12.23 16.56 -17.36
N GLY A 486 -12.74 15.99 -16.28
CA GLY A 486 -12.26 14.71 -15.72
C GLY A 486 -10.84 14.78 -15.15
N ILE A 487 -10.23 15.97 -15.11
CA ILE A 487 -8.87 16.22 -14.61
C ILE A 487 -8.85 17.46 -13.72
N ASN A 488 -8.02 17.45 -12.68
CA ASN A 488 -7.89 18.59 -11.78
C ASN A 488 -7.10 19.73 -12.47
N PRO A 489 -7.69 20.92 -12.68
CA PRO A 489 -7.10 22.02 -13.43
C PRO A 489 -5.91 22.68 -12.71
N ILE A 490 -5.88 22.65 -11.37
CA ILE A 490 -4.77 23.21 -10.56
C ILE A 490 -3.47 22.45 -10.86
N LEU A 491 -3.60 21.17 -11.24
CA LEU A 491 -2.48 20.32 -11.53
C LEU A 491 -1.97 20.44 -12.98
N GLN A 492 -2.54 21.29 -13.84
CA GLN A 492 -2.13 21.35 -15.25
C GLN A 492 -1.25 22.57 -15.54
N THR A 493 -0.10 22.34 -16.17
CA THR A 493 0.71 23.41 -16.78
C THR A 493 0.19 23.78 -18.18
N ASP A 494 -0.42 22.81 -18.86
CA ASP A 494 -1.14 23.00 -20.12
C ASP A 494 -2.62 22.69 -19.88
N LEU A 495 -3.42 23.75 -19.81
CA LEU A 495 -4.85 23.63 -19.56
C LEU A 495 -5.61 23.64 -20.89
N ASN A 496 -5.89 22.43 -21.39
CA ASN A 496 -6.63 22.26 -22.63
C ASN A 496 -8.14 22.07 -22.42
N LEU A 497 -8.86 23.16 -22.70
CA LEU A 497 -10.31 23.29 -22.58
C LEU A 497 -11.02 23.30 -23.95
N ARG A 498 -10.32 22.95 -25.05
CA ARG A 498 -10.85 23.02 -26.42
C ARG A 498 -12.19 22.31 -26.55
N GLY A 499 -13.25 23.05 -26.88
CA GLY A 499 -14.61 22.54 -27.03
C GLY A 499 -15.23 21.91 -25.78
N LYS A 500 -14.61 22.09 -24.61
CA LYS A 500 -15.05 21.47 -23.34
C LYS A 500 -15.86 22.40 -22.45
N ILE A 501 -15.67 23.71 -22.59
CA ILE A 501 -16.50 24.71 -21.93
C ILE A 501 -17.38 25.39 -22.97
N ASP A 502 -18.64 25.60 -22.64
CA ASP A 502 -19.59 26.23 -23.56
C ASP A 502 -19.88 27.66 -23.11
N GLY A 503 -19.37 28.61 -23.91
CA GLY A 503 -19.67 30.03 -23.77
C GLY A 503 -18.97 30.75 -22.61
N ASP A 504 -19.43 31.97 -22.37
CA ASP A 504 -18.77 32.93 -21.47
C ASP A 504 -18.82 32.50 -20.00
N SER A 505 -19.87 31.80 -19.57
CA SER A 505 -20.02 31.36 -18.17
C SER A 505 -18.93 30.38 -17.74
N GLY A 506 -18.48 29.50 -18.65
CA GLY A 506 -17.35 28.62 -18.36
C GLY A 506 -16.03 29.39 -18.23
N VAL A 507 -15.85 30.44 -19.04
CA VAL A 507 -14.68 31.31 -18.99
C VAL A 507 -14.67 32.21 -17.74
N GLU A 508 -15.84 32.65 -17.27
CA GLU A 508 -15.96 33.40 -16.01
C GLU A 508 -15.50 32.55 -14.81
N GLN A 509 -15.91 31.29 -14.74
CA GLN A 509 -15.43 30.38 -13.69
C GLN A 509 -13.92 30.13 -13.82
N LEU A 510 -13.43 29.91 -15.03
CA LEU A 510 -11.99 29.80 -15.29
C LEU A 510 -11.24 31.06 -14.84
N SER A 511 -11.78 32.26 -15.09
CA SER A 511 -11.19 33.53 -14.65
C SER A 511 -11.08 33.62 -13.12
N VAL A 512 -12.09 33.15 -12.38
CA VAL A 512 -12.04 33.07 -10.91
C VAL A 512 -10.90 32.16 -10.46
N LEU A 513 -10.71 31.02 -11.13
CA LEU A 513 -9.64 30.08 -10.82
C LEU A 513 -8.25 30.65 -11.17
N LEU A 514 -8.08 31.26 -12.34
CA LEU A 514 -6.82 31.84 -12.82
C LEU A 514 -6.34 33.04 -11.99
N LYS A 515 -7.24 33.69 -11.23
CA LYS A 515 -6.89 34.75 -10.27
C LYS A 515 -6.26 34.21 -8.98
N ASP A 516 -6.44 32.92 -8.68
CA ASP A 516 -5.84 32.31 -7.50
C ASP A 516 -4.33 32.09 -7.73
N PRO A 517 -3.46 32.48 -6.77
CA PRO A 517 -2.01 32.39 -6.95
C PRO A 517 -1.47 30.96 -7.09
N HIS A 518 -2.27 29.94 -6.77
CA HIS A 518 -1.90 28.54 -6.90
C HIS A 518 -2.33 27.92 -8.24
N CYS A 519 -3.20 28.57 -9.02
CA CYS A 519 -3.51 28.16 -10.39
C CYS A 519 -2.49 28.76 -11.36
N ARG A 520 -1.60 27.91 -11.90
CA ARG A 520 -0.43 28.37 -12.67
C ARG A 520 -0.26 27.66 -14.03
N PRO A 521 -1.24 27.72 -14.95
CA PRO A 521 -1.05 27.21 -16.30
C PRO A 521 -0.13 28.13 -17.10
N GLU A 522 0.83 27.54 -17.82
CA GLU A 522 1.68 28.23 -18.79
C GLU A 522 1.02 28.28 -20.17
N THR A 523 0.20 27.29 -20.50
CA THR A 523 -0.54 27.18 -21.76
C THR A 523 -2.03 27.07 -21.48
N LEU A 524 -2.84 27.83 -22.22
CA LEU A 524 -4.29 27.82 -22.13
C LEU A 524 -4.92 27.68 -23.52
N GLN A 525 -5.57 26.54 -23.76
CA GLN A 525 -6.24 26.24 -25.03
C GLN A 525 -7.77 26.36 -24.85
N LEU A 526 -8.34 27.42 -25.41
CA LEU A 526 -9.76 27.75 -25.36
C LEU A 526 -10.42 27.70 -26.75
N SER A 527 -9.85 26.94 -27.67
CA SER A 527 -10.38 26.90 -29.04
C SER A 527 -11.75 26.20 -29.10
N GLU A 528 -12.64 26.66 -29.99
CA GLU A 528 -13.99 26.07 -30.19
C GLU A 528 -14.88 26.10 -28.93
N CYS A 529 -14.73 27.09 -28.03
CA CYS A 529 -15.46 27.17 -26.77
C CYS A 529 -16.64 28.16 -26.78
N ASN A 530 -17.08 28.63 -27.97
CA ASN A 530 -18.13 29.64 -28.13
C ASN A 530 -17.90 30.93 -27.31
N VAL A 531 -16.64 31.30 -27.06
CA VAL A 531 -16.29 32.49 -26.27
C VAL A 531 -16.65 33.75 -27.06
N THR A 532 -17.33 34.69 -26.40
CA THR A 532 -17.68 36.01 -26.95
C THR A 532 -16.85 37.12 -26.28
N GLU A 533 -17.20 38.39 -26.54
CA GLU A 533 -16.59 39.55 -25.89
C GLU A 533 -16.61 39.46 -24.35
N LYS A 534 -17.66 38.87 -23.75
CA LYS A 534 -17.82 38.82 -22.29
C LYS A 534 -16.85 37.85 -21.65
N GLY A 535 -16.74 36.63 -22.20
CA GLY A 535 -15.78 35.64 -21.75
C GLY A 535 -14.34 36.10 -21.98
N CYS A 536 -14.08 36.75 -23.12
CA CYS A 536 -12.77 37.36 -23.39
C CYS A 536 -12.41 38.43 -22.34
N SER A 537 -13.34 39.32 -22.00
CA SER A 537 -13.15 40.32 -20.94
C SER A 537 -12.86 39.68 -19.58
N ALA A 538 -13.64 38.67 -19.19
CA ALA A 538 -13.43 37.93 -17.94
C ALA A 538 -12.03 37.30 -17.89
N LEU A 539 -11.59 36.64 -18.96
CA LEU A 539 -10.26 36.04 -19.07
C LEU A 539 -9.14 37.08 -18.91
N LEU A 540 -9.26 38.22 -19.59
CA LEU A 540 -8.24 39.28 -19.56
C LEU A 540 -8.08 39.90 -18.17
N THR A 541 -9.17 40.00 -17.37
CA THR A 541 -9.04 40.43 -15.97
C THR A 541 -8.20 39.48 -15.12
N ALA A 542 -8.14 38.20 -15.45
CA ALA A 542 -7.26 37.25 -14.77
C ALA A 542 -5.81 37.36 -15.24
N LEU A 543 -5.58 37.63 -16.53
CA LEU A 543 -4.23 37.79 -17.10
C LEU A 543 -3.50 39.05 -16.60
N ARG A 544 -4.24 40.08 -16.19
CA ARG A 544 -3.70 41.30 -15.55
C ARG A 544 -3.10 41.09 -14.16
N SER A 545 -3.31 39.92 -13.54
CA SER A 545 -2.75 39.59 -12.23
C SER A 545 -1.22 39.47 -12.30
N GLU A 546 -0.49 40.08 -11.36
CA GLU A 546 0.98 40.01 -11.27
C GLU A 546 1.53 38.58 -11.24
N HIS A 547 0.69 37.62 -10.82
CA HIS A 547 1.06 36.23 -10.63
C HIS A 547 0.77 35.33 -11.85
N SER A 548 0.25 35.87 -12.96
CA SER A 548 -0.02 35.08 -14.16
C SER A 548 1.28 34.52 -14.77
N PRO A 549 1.39 33.19 -14.94
CA PRO A 549 2.52 32.54 -15.62
C PRO A 549 2.21 32.24 -17.09
N LEU A 550 1.07 32.69 -17.62
CA LEU A 550 0.61 32.30 -18.95
C LEU A 550 1.52 32.85 -20.06
N LYS A 551 2.03 31.95 -20.88
CA LYS A 551 2.89 32.21 -22.05
C LYS A 551 2.18 31.92 -23.36
N GLU A 552 1.24 30.99 -23.39
CA GLU A 552 0.50 30.61 -24.59
C GLU A 552 -1.00 30.73 -24.38
N LEU A 553 -1.66 31.48 -25.26
CA LEU A 553 -3.11 31.61 -25.30
C LEU A 553 -3.63 31.28 -26.70
N ASN A 554 -4.51 30.28 -26.78
CA ASN A 554 -5.21 29.93 -28.00
C ASN A 554 -6.71 30.17 -27.86
N LEU A 555 -7.22 31.17 -28.56
CA LEU A 555 -8.64 31.53 -28.63
C LEU A 555 -9.25 31.19 -30.01
N SER A 556 -8.58 30.39 -30.83
CA SER A 556 -9.01 30.09 -32.20
C SER A 556 -10.43 29.52 -32.27
N LYS A 557 -11.17 29.82 -33.36
CA LYS A 557 -12.54 29.35 -33.60
C LYS A 557 -13.56 29.81 -32.55
N ASN A 558 -13.35 30.98 -31.95
CA ASN A 558 -14.33 31.67 -31.09
C ASN A 558 -14.91 32.91 -31.78
N ARG A 559 -15.97 33.50 -31.20
CA ARG A 559 -16.66 34.68 -31.75
C ARG A 559 -16.42 35.91 -30.86
N ILE A 560 -15.14 36.23 -30.64
CA ILE A 560 -14.73 37.31 -29.72
C ILE A 560 -15.16 38.70 -30.20
N GLN A 561 -15.39 38.89 -31.51
CA GLN A 561 -15.83 40.15 -32.14
C GLN A 561 -14.91 41.35 -31.86
N ASP A 562 -15.18 42.50 -32.48
CA ASP A 562 -14.28 43.65 -32.47
C ASP A 562 -14.01 44.22 -31.06
N SER A 563 -15.01 44.16 -30.18
CA SER A 563 -14.91 44.60 -28.78
C SER A 563 -14.00 43.71 -27.95
N GLY A 564 -14.06 42.39 -28.14
CA GLY A 564 -13.16 41.44 -27.49
C GLY A 564 -11.72 41.60 -27.95
N VAL A 565 -11.50 41.84 -29.25
CA VAL A 565 -10.17 42.09 -29.80
C VAL A 565 -9.58 43.39 -29.27
N LYS A 566 -10.36 44.47 -29.17
CA LYS A 566 -9.90 45.74 -28.56
C LYS A 566 -9.39 45.53 -27.14
N LEU A 567 -10.10 44.76 -26.32
CA LEU A 567 -9.65 44.46 -24.95
C LEU A 567 -8.36 43.64 -24.93
N LEU A 568 -8.23 42.66 -25.83
CA LEU A 568 -7.01 41.87 -25.99
C LEU A 568 -5.83 42.74 -26.42
N SER A 569 -6.04 43.67 -27.35
CA SER A 569 -5.04 44.65 -27.78
C SER A 569 -4.60 45.57 -26.65
N GLU A 570 -5.51 46.01 -25.76
CA GLU A 570 -5.12 46.78 -24.57
C GLU A 570 -4.23 45.96 -23.62
N GLU A 571 -4.45 44.65 -23.51
CA GLU A 571 -3.59 43.78 -22.69
C GLU A 571 -2.20 43.56 -23.32
N LEU A 572 -2.12 43.42 -24.65
CA LEU A 572 -0.83 43.27 -25.34
C LEU A 572 0.06 44.53 -25.21
N LYS A 573 -0.53 45.71 -25.03
CA LYS A 573 0.20 46.96 -24.73
C LYS A 573 0.83 46.94 -23.32
N ASN A 574 0.32 46.12 -22.40
CA ASN A 574 0.77 46.07 -21.02
C ASN A 574 2.16 45.43 -20.92
N LYS A 575 3.11 46.11 -20.28
CA LYS A 575 4.49 45.61 -20.08
C LYS A 575 4.57 44.38 -19.18
N LEU A 576 3.52 44.09 -18.41
CA LEU A 576 3.42 42.89 -17.56
C LEU A 576 2.92 41.66 -18.33
N CYS A 577 2.46 41.82 -19.57
CA CYS A 577 2.03 40.70 -20.40
C CYS A 577 3.23 39.81 -20.75
N LYS A 578 3.13 38.51 -20.45
CA LYS A 578 4.19 37.51 -20.68
C LYS A 578 3.85 36.54 -21.84
N LEU A 579 2.83 36.84 -22.63
CA LEU A 579 2.42 35.98 -23.74
C LEU A 579 3.51 35.94 -24.81
N GLU A 580 4.00 34.74 -25.08
CA GLU A 580 4.93 34.44 -26.17
C GLU A 580 4.20 33.90 -27.40
N THR A 581 3.03 33.29 -27.23
CA THR A 581 2.22 32.72 -28.31
C THR A 581 0.75 33.14 -28.20
N LEU A 582 0.22 33.71 -29.28
CA LEU A 582 -1.19 34.09 -29.39
C LEU A 582 -1.78 33.51 -30.68
N ARG A 583 -2.83 32.68 -30.54
CA ARG A 583 -3.56 32.11 -31.68
C ARG A 583 -5.00 32.58 -31.72
N LEU A 584 -5.37 33.23 -32.82
CA LEU A 584 -6.69 33.79 -33.12
C LEU A 584 -7.23 33.27 -34.46
N CYS A 585 -6.87 32.05 -34.85
CA CYS A 585 -7.29 31.45 -36.12
C CYS A 585 -8.82 31.33 -36.16
N LYS A 586 -9.46 31.77 -37.25
CA LYS A 586 -10.93 31.71 -37.45
C LYS A 586 -11.73 32.37 -36.31
N CYS A 587 -11.28 33.54 -35.85
CA CYS A 587 -11.96 34.33 -34.81
C CYS A 587 -12.93 35.38 -35.37
N SER A 588 -13.16 35.39 -36.69
CA SER A 588 -13.94 36.41 -37.41
C SER A 588 -13.33 37.81 -37.30
N LEU A 589 -12.00 37.91 -37.27
CA LEU A 589 -11.30 39.20 -37.21
C LEU A 589 -11.48 39.97 -38.52
N THR A 590 -11.74 41.26 -38.37
CA THR A 590 -11.81 42.24 -39.45
C THR A 590 -10.45 42.92 -39.71
N GLU A 591 -10.42 43.81 -40.70
CA GLU A 591 -9.26 44.64 -41.01
C GLU A 591 -8.90 45.60 -39.84
N ASP A 592 -9.91 46.15 -39.17
CA ASP A 592 -9.74 47.01 -38.00
C ASP A 592 -9.19 46.24 -36.79
N ASP A 593 -9.62 44.99 -36.62
CA ASP A 593 -9.16 44.10 -35.56
C ASP A 593 -7.69 43.72 -35.74
N CYS A 594 -7.31 43.37 -36.98
CA CYS A 594 -5.91 43.13 -37.33
C CYS A 594 -5.06 44.36 -37.03
N THR A 595 -5.52 45.53 -37.45
CA THR A 595 -4.85 46.81 -37.19
C THR A 595 -4.68 47.06 -35.68
N ALA A 596 -5.70 46.79 -34.86
CA ALA A 596 -5.66 46.98 -33.41
C ALA A 596 -4.65 46.05 -32.72
N VAL A 597 -4.61 44.77 -33.09
CA VAL A 597 -3.64 43.79 -32.54
C VAL A 597 -2.22 44.17 -32.93
N VAL A 598 -2.00 44.51 -34.20
CA VAL A 598 -0.68 44.84 -34.73
C VAL A 598 -0.13 46.15 -34.15
N SER A 599 -0.99 47.18 -34.02
CA SER A 599 -0.63 48.44 -33.36
C SER A 599 -0.26 48.22 -31.89
N ALA A 600 -0.94 47.32 -31.17
CA ALA A 600 -0.59 46.97 -29.80
C ALA A 600 0.79 46.31 -29.70
N LEU A 601 1.09 45.38 -30.61
CA LEU A 601 2.40 44.75 -30.71
C LEU A 601 3.50 45.77 -31.07
N GLY A 602 3.20 46.76 -31.90
CA GLY A 602 4.14 47.84 -32.21
C GLY A 602 4.55 48.71 -31.01
N LEU A 603 3.65 48.85 -30.02
CA LEU A 603 3.89 49.60 -28.78
C LEU A 603 4.64 48.78 -27.71
N ASN A 604 4.58 47.45 -27.79
CA ASN A 604 5.29 46.52 -26.90
C ASN A 604 5.90 45.35 -27.69
N PRO A 605 6.89 45.61 -28.58
CA PRO A 605 7.28 44.65 -29.62
C PRO A 605 8.16 43.48 -29.14
N SER A 606 8.55 43.45 -27.86
CA SER A 606 9.64 42.61 -27.36
C SER A 606 9.25 41.25 -26.77
N HIS A 607 7.97 40.87 -26.76
CA HIS A 607 7.50 39.69 -25.97
C HIS A 607 6.86 38.57 -26.80
N LEU A 608 6.08 38.89 -27.85
CA LEU A 608 5.39 37.87 -28.64
C LEU A 608 6.33 37.24 -29.68
N LYS A 609 6.34 35.90 -29.77
CA LYS A 609 7.15 35.11 -30.70
C LYS A 609 6.32 34.40 -31.77
N GLU A 610 5.09 33.97 -31.46
CA GLU A 610 4.17 33.34 -32.43
C GLU A 610 2.83 34.07 -32.45
N LEU A 611 2.40 34.47 -33.65
CA LEU A 611 1.08 35.03 -33.93
C LEU A 611 0.39 34.24 -35.04
N ASP A 612 -0.80 33.72 -34.76
CA ASP A 612 -1.64 33.05 -35.75
C ASP A 612 -2.95 33.81 -35.97
N LEU A 613 -3.11 34.39 -37.15
CA LEU A 613 -4.31 35.10 -37.60
C LEU A 613 -5.02 34.38 -38.75
N SER A 614 -4.69 33.10 -39.00
CA SER A 614 -5.23 32.33 -40.13
C SER A 614 -6.77 32.30 -40.17
N ASP A 615 -7.35 32.14 -41.35
CA ASP A 615 -8.80 32.05 -41.59
C ASP A 615 -9.59 33.28 -41.08
N ASN A 616 -8.99 34.47 -41.14
CA ASN A 616 -9.64 35.75 -40.86
C ASN A 616 -9.60 36.69 -42.09
N THR A 617 -10.31 37.83 -42.03
CA THR A 617 -10.35 38.81 -43.12
C THR A 617 -9.55 40.06 -42.76
N LEU A 618 -8.26 40.05 -43.08
CA LEU A 618 -7.31 41.07 -42.58
C LEU A 618 -7.29 42.37 -43.41
N GLY A 619 -7.83 42.36 -44.64
CA GLY A 619 -7.89 43.53 -45.51
C GLY A 619 -6.52 44.10 -45.94
N ASP A 620 -6.53 45.13 -46.79
CA ASP A 620 -5.29 45.76 -47.29
C ASP A 620 -4.53 46.51 -46.18
N THR A 621 -5.26 47.25 -45.33
CA THR A 621 -4.68 48.06 -44.26
C THR A 621 -4.10 47.19 -43.16
N GLY A 622 -4.77 46.10 -42.78
CA GLY A 622 -4.26 45.16 -41.77
C GLY A 622 -2.97 44.47 -42.22
N VAL A 623 -2.87 44.09 -43.49
CA VAL A 623 -1.64 43.48 -44.05
C VAL A 623 -0.50 44.49 -44.19
N LYS A 624 -0.83 45.74 -44.53
CA LYS A 624 0.14 46.83 -44.53
C LYS A 624 0.69 47.07 -43.12
N GLN A 625 -0.16 47.13 -42.11
CA GLN A 625 0.27 47.26 -40.72
C GLN A 625 1.14 46.08 -40.27
N LEU A 626 0.81 44.84 -40.67
CA LEU A 626 1.64 43.67 -40.41
C LEU A 626 3.03 43.83 -41.06
N SER A 627 3.08 44.34 -42.29
CA SER A 627 4.35 44.68 -42.95
C SER A 627 5.14 45.71 -42.14
N ASP A 628 4.49 46.80 -41.70
CA ASP A 628 5.13 47.85 -40.90
C ASP A 628 5.68 47.31 -39.57
N LEU A 629 4.94 46.42 -38.89
CA LEU A 629 5.40 45.73 -37.67
C LEU A 629 6.61 44.83 -37.96
N LEU A 630 6.60 44.10 -39.08
CA LEU A 630 7.73 43.25 -39.50
C LEU A 630 8.95 44.06 -39.93
N GLN A 631 8.82 45.33 -40.31
CA GLN A 631 9.95 46.24 -40.57
C GLN A 631 10.55 46.81 -39.29
N ASN A 632 9.82 46.77 -38.18
CA ASN A 632 10.31 47.27 -36.89
C ASN A 632 11.45 46.38 -36.37
N SER A 633 12.62 46.98 -36.15
CA SER A 633 13.83 46.28 -35.66
C SER A 633 13.68 45.71 -34.25
N HIS A 634 12.66 46.13 -33.50
CA HIS A 634 12.35 45.61 -32.16
C HIS A 634 11.32 44.45 -32.18
N CYS A 635 10.81 44.06 -33.34
CA CYS A 635 9.86 42.96 -33.47
C CYS A 635 10.52 41.61 -33.15
N THR A 636 9.96 40.86 -32.20
CA THR A 636 10.46 39.53 -31.78
C THR A 636 9.69 38.35 -32.37
N LEU A 637 8.77 38.60 -33.31
CA LEU A 637 7.98 37.53 -33.93
C LEU A 637 8.88 36.59 -34.72
N GLU A 638 8.93 35.33 -34.29
CA GLU A 638 9.62 34.25 -34.99
C GLU A 638 8.69 33.51 -35.95
N LYS A 639 7.38 33.50 -35.66
CA LYS A 639 6.37 32.79 -36.45
C LYS A 639 5.13 33.64 -36.68
N LEU A 640 4.75 33.78 -37.95
CA LEU A 640 3.53 34.48 -38.35
C LEU A 640 2.73 33.58 -39.30
N LYS A 641 1.48 33.29 -38.93
CA LYS A 641 0.58 32.46 -39.75
C LYS A 641 -0.61 33.29 -40.24
N LEU A 642 -0.74 33.37 -41.57
CA LEU A 642 -1.77 34.13 -42.28
C LEU A 642 -2.45 33.24 -43.34
N ASN A 643 -2.69 31.97 -43.01
CA ASN A 643 -3.29 31.03 -43.94
C ASN A 643 -4.74 31.42 -44.24
N ASN A 644 -5.17 31.28 -45.48
CA ASN A 644 -6.56 31.58 -45.91
C ASN A 644 -7.05 32.99 -45.48
N CYS A 645 -6.16 33.98 -45.36
CA CYS A 645 -6.52 35.35 -44.96
C CYS A 645 -7.07 36.21 -46.11
N ARG A 646 -7.35 35.58 -47.27
CA ARG A 646 -7.79 36.21 -48.53
C ARG A 646 -6.79 37.23 -49.06
N LEU A 647 -5.50 36.94 -48.92
CA LEU A 647 -4.44 37.83 -49.40
C LEU A 647 -4.35 37.82 -50.93
N THR A 648 -4.18 39.00 -51.54
CA THR A 648 -3.96 39.20 -52.97
C THR A 648 -2.48 39.12 -53.33
N GLN A 649 -2.18 38.90 -54.62
CA GLN A 649 -0.80 38.76 -55.13
C GLN A 649 0.11 39.92 -54.78
N THR A 650 -0.46 41.13 -54.78
CA THR A 650 0.24 42.34 -54.38
C THR A 650 0.57 42.32 -52.90
N GLN A 651 -0.38 41.93 -52.04
CA GLN A 651 -0.20 41.88 -50.60
C GLN A 651 0.87 40.86 -50.15
N CYS A 652 0.91 39.63 -50.68
CA CYS A 652 2.02 38.74 -50.33
C CYS A 652 3.34 39.16 -50.97
N GLY A 653 3.29 39.80 -52.14
CA GLY A 653 4.47 40.42 -52.74
C GLY A 653 5.06 41.53 -51.86
N ASP A 654 4.21 42.34 -51.22
CA ASP A 654 4.61 43.42 -50.33
C ASP A 654 5.14 42.90 -48.99
N LEU A 655 4.55 41.84 -48.43
CA LEU A 655 5.09 41.12 -47.28
C LEU A 655 6.47 40.49 -47.58
N ALA A 656 6.63 39.88 -48.77
CA ALA A 656 7.89 39.30 -49.19
C ALA A 656 8.99 40.37 -49.36
N LYS A 657 8.69 41.46 -50.07
CA LYS A 657 9.62 42.60 -50.23
C LYS A 657 10.00 43.23 -48.89
N THR A 658 9.03 43.33 -47.98
CA THR A 658 9.26 43.82 -46.62
C THR A 658 10.28 42.97 -45.89
N LEU A 659 10.15 41.63 -45.94
CA LEU A 659 11.11 40.71 -45.34
C LEU A 659 12.48 40.70 -46.05
N GLU A 660 12.51 40.84 -47.36
CA GLU A 660 13.77 41.00 -48.12
C GLU A 660 14.50 42.29 -47.75
N SER A 661 13.76 43.36 -47.47
CA SER A 661 14.34 44.66 -47.08
C SER A 661 14.73 44.76 -45.62
N ASN A 662 14.19 43.90 -44.75
CA ASN A 662 14.52 43.88 -43.31
C ASN A 662 15.53 42.78 -42.96
N SER A 663 16.82 43.12 -43.05
CA SER A 663 17.94 42.25 -42.65
C SER A 663 18.01 41.94 -41.14
N SER A 664 17.20 42.63 -40.31
CA SER A 664 17.11 42.43 -38.85
C SER A 664 15.87 41.66 -38.40
N SER A 665 15.06 41.14 -39.34
CA SER A 665 13.85 40.38 -39.00
C SER A 665 14.17 39.12 -38.20
N THR A 666 13.43 38.91 -37.12
CA THR A 666 13.51 37.69 -36.29
C THR A 666 12.62 36.56 -36.80
N LEU A 667 11.84 36.81 -37.87
CA LEU A 667 10.86 35.90 -38.43
C LEU A 667 11.53 34.71 -39.13
N LYS A 668 11.28 33.51 -38.61
CA LYS A 668 11.78 32.22 -39.11
C LYS A 668 10.73 31.48 -39.95
N GLU A 669 9.46 31.69 -39.65
CA GLU A 669 8.33 31.01 -40.28
C GLU A 669 7.26 32.03 -40.68
N LEU A 670 6.99 32.14 -41.98
CA LEU A 670 5.84 32.88 -42.51
C LEU A 670 4.96 31.90 -43.29
N ASP A 671 3.73 31.70 -42.81
CA ASP A 671 2.79 30.79 -43.43
C ASP A 671 1.70 31.56 -44.19
N LEU A 672 1.75 31.50 -45.51
CA LEU A 672 0.83 32.17 -46.44
C LEU A 672 -0.03 31.18 -47.24
N ARG A 673 -0.14 29.92 -46.80
CA ARG A 673 -0.84 28.87 -47.54
C ARG A 673 -2.32 29.24 -47.75
N GLY A 674 -2.86 28.85 -48.91
CA GLY A 674 -4.27 29.09 -49.23
C GLY A 674 -4.63 30.50 -49.67
N ASN A 675 -3.64 31.38 -49.87
CA ASN A 675 -3.85 32.72 -50.43
C ASN A 675 -3.71 32.80 -51.97
N TYR A 676 -3.33 31.71 -52.68
CA TYR A 676 -3.18 31.64 -54.15
C TYR A 676 -3.63 30.30 -54.77
N SER A 677 -4.19 30.32 -55.99
CA SER A 677 -4.49 29.12 -56.81
C SER A 677 -3.26 28.65 -57.62
N VAL A 678 -2.97 27.34 -57.66
CA VAL A 678 -1.73 26.72 -58.19
C VAL A 678 -1.99 25.89 -59.49
N ILE A 679 -1.04 25.86 -60.43
CA ILE A 679 -1.09 25.20 -61.76
C ILE A 679 -0.99 23.65 -61.65
N LEU A 680 -1.99 22.93 -62.18
CA LEU A 680 -2.13 21.46 -62.25
C LEU A 680 -1.92 20.89 -63.67
N SER A 681 -1.71 19.56 -63.82
CA SER A 681 -1.80 18.86 -65.12
C SER A 681 -3.26 18.73 -65.59
N PRO A 682 -3.60 18.63 -66.90
CA PRO A 682 -5.00 18.69 -67.38
C PRO A 682 -5.92 17.63 -66.76
N GLU A 683 -5.42 16.41 -66.56
CA GLU A 683 -6.16 15.34 -65.89
C GLU A 683 -6.29 15.57 -64.37
N ALA A 684 -5.29 16.19 -63.74
CA ALA A 684 -5.33 16.57 -62.33
C ALA A 684 -6.16 17.84 -62.08
N GLU A 685 -6.21 18.77 -63.03
CA GLU A 685 -7.04 19.97 -63.04
C GLU A 685 -8.51 19.59 -63.11
N LYS A 686 -8.87 18.71 -64.05
CA LYS A 686 -10.23 18.15 -64.11
C LYS A 686 -10.61 17.39 -62.83
N ALA A 687 -9.71 16.57 -62.29
CA ALA A 687 -9.95 15.87 -61.03
C ALA A 687 -10.08 16.84 -59.84
N CYS A 688 -9.27 17.89 -59.80
CA CYS A 688 -9.30 18.93 -58.78
C CYS A 688 -10.58 19.77 -58.86
N ASP A 689 -11.03 20.14 -60.07
CA ASP A 689 -12.27 20.87 -60.29
C ASP A 689 -13.50 20.05 -59.86
N ASP A 690 -13.53 18.77 -60.23
CA ASP A 690 -14.64 17.88 -59.86
C ASP A 690 -14.66 17.60 -58.35
N LEU A 691 -13.49 17.45 -57.71
CA LEU A 691 -13.39 17.35 -56.25
C LEU A 691 -13.70 18.68 -55.55
N THR A 692 -13.36 19.83 -56.14
CA THR A 692 -13.69 21.17 -55.62
C THR A 692 -15.19 21.39 -55.64
N LYS A 693 -15.91 20.94 -56.68
CA LYS A 693 -17.38 20.96 -56.72
C LYS A 693 -18.00 20.10 -55.61
N ALA A 694 -17.38 18.96 -55.28
CA ALA A 694 -17.85 18.09 -54.20
C ALA A 694 -17.52 18.62 -52.79
N LEU A 695 -16.41 19.34 -52.62
CA LEU A 695 -15.91 19.83 -51.33
C LEU A 695 -16.31 21.27 -51.01
N GLY A 696 -16.62 22.09 -52.02
CA GLY A 696 -16.78 23.55 -51.90
C GLY A 696 -15.46 24.32 -51.71
N THR A 697 -14.32 23.62 -51.66
CA THR A 697 -12.98 24.17 -51.39
C THR A 697 -11.92 23.41 -52.20
N ASN A 698 -10.83 24.06 -52.57
CA ASN A 698 -9.78 23.45 -53.38
C ASN A 698 -9.00 22.38 -52.59
N PRO A 699 -8.95 21.11 -53.05
CA PRO A 699 -8.29 20.01 -52.34
C PRO A 699 -6.76 20.14 -52.24
N LEU A 700 -6.11 20.92 -53.12
CA LEU A 700 -4.66 21.19 -53.04
C LEU A 700 -4.27 22.08 -51.86
N LEU A 701 -5.22 22.80 -51.28
CA LEU A 701 -4.98 23.71 -50.16
C LEU A 701 -5.14 23.02 -48.79
N GLN A 702 -5.51 21.74 -48.78
CA GLN A 702 -5.83 21.00 -47.57
C GLN A 702 -4.74 19.97 -47.24
N THR A 703 -4.18 20.09 -46.05
CA THR A 703 -3.36 19.02 -45.44
C THR A 703 -4.24 17.86 -44.97
N GLU A 704 -5.51 18.13 -44.62
CA GLU A 704 -6.52 17.13 -44.32
C GLU A 704 -7.65 17.18 -45.35
N LEU A 705 -7.74 16.15 -46.17
CA LEU A 705 -8.75 16.02 -47.22
C LEU A 705 -9.83 15.05 -46.76
N ASP A 706 -10.99 15.56 -46.38
CA ASP A 706 -12.14 14.75 -45.98
C ASP A 706 -13.21 14.67 -47.06
N LEU A 707 -13.22 13.53 -47.74
CA LEU A 707 -14.14 13.16 -48.81
C LEU A 707 -15.14 12.09 -48.36
N SER A 708 -15.23 11.82 -47.04
CA SER A 708 -16.10 10.81 -46.47
C SER A 708 -17.57 11.07 -46.86
N GLY A 709 -18.21 10.08 -47.50
CA GLY A 709 -19.57 10.18 -48.05
C GLY A 709 -19.76 11.21 -49.18
N LYS A 710 -18.72 11.93 -49.60
CA LYS A 710 -18.78 12.98 -50.65
C LYS A 710 -18.36 12.46 -52.02
N ILE A 711 -17.60 11.38 -52.06
CA ILE A 711 -17.28 10.66 -53.30
C ILE A 711 -17.97 9.32 -53.30
N SER A 712 -18.41 8.86 -54.47
CA SER A 712 -19.13 7.59 -54.61
C SER A 712 -18.31 6.56 -55.36
N GLY A 713 -18.11 5.42 -54.69
CA GLY A 713 -17.57 4.19 -55.24
C GLY A 713 -16.14 4.28 -55.79
N ASP A 714 -15.74 3.22 -56.48
CA ASP A 714 -14.39 3.07 -57.01
C ASP A 714 -14.05 4.12 -58.09
N SER A 715 -15.06 4.67 -58.76
CA SER A 715 -14.87 5.76 -59.75
C SER A 715 -14.35 7.05 -59.12
N GLY A 716 -14.91 7.46 -57.98
CA GLY A 716 -14.45 8.65 -57.26
C GLY A 716 -13.02 8.46 -56.74
N VAL A 717 -12.70 7.26 -56.25
CA VAL A 717 -11.34 6.92 -55.80
C VAL A 717 -10.36 6.89 -56.97
N LYS A 718 -10.75 6.37 -58.15
CA LYS A 718 -9.91 6.37 -59.35
C LYS A 718 -9.56 7.79 -59.81
N GLN A 719 -10.48 8.76 -59.67
CA GLN A 719 -10.23 10.18 -59.95
C GLN A 719 -9.30 10.80 -58.89
N LEU A 720 -9.57 10.55 -57.60
CA LEU A 720 -8.68 10.98 -56.52
C LEU A 720 -7.26 10.41 -56.66
N SER A 721 -7.13 9.17 -57.11
CA SER A 721 -5.86 8.50 -57.41
C SER A 721 -5.04 9.20 -58.51
N VAL A 722 -5.65 10.04 -59.35
CA VAL A 722 -4.92 10.89 -60.31
C VAL A 722 -4.32 12.10 -59.59
N LEU A 723 -5.11 12.79 -58.76
CA LEU A 723 -4.65 13.90 -57.93
C LEU A 723 -3.55 13.46 -56.94
N LEU A 724 -3.75 12.32 -56.28
CA LEU A 724 -2.77 11.69 -55.37
C LEU A 724 -1.53 11.14 -56.09
N LYS A 725 -1.34 11.32 -57.40
CA LYS A 725 -0.07 11.04 -58.10
C LYS A 725 0.67 12.33 -58.45
N ASP A 726 -0.01 13.47 -58.33
CA ASP A 726 0.55 14.75 -58.68
C ASP A 726 1.54 15.21 -57.58
N PRO A 727 2.75 15.66 -57.95
CA PRO A 727 3.76 16.12 -56.99
C PRO A 727 3.32 17.30 -56.11
N GLN A 728 2.31 18.06 -56.52
CA GLN A 728 1.78 19.20 -55.76
C GLN A 728 0.74 18.81 -54.72
N CYS A 729 0.21 17.58 -54.76
CA CYS A 729 -0.73 17.09 -53.76
C CYS A 729 0.00 16.86 -52.43
N ARG A 730 -0.18 17.79 -51.48
CA ARG A 730 0.48 17.77 -50.15
C ARG A 730 -0.39 17.19 -49.03
N THR A 731 -1.50 16.56 -49.36
CA THR A 731 -2.40 15.93 -48.37
C THR A 731 -1.63 14.99 -47.43
N GLU A 732 -1.74 15.28 -46.14
CA GLU A 732 -1.14 14.50 -45.05
C GLU A 732 -2.16 13.57 -44.41
N THR A 733 -3.42 13.99 -44.33
CA THR A 733 -4.54 13.20 -43.82
C THR A 733 -5.59 13.07 -44.91
N LEU A 734 -6.01 11.84 -45.23
CA LEU A 734 -7.06 11.58 -46.21
C LEU A 734 -8.17 10.77 -45.54
N ARG A 735 -9.40 11.29 -45.53
CA ARG A 735 -10.58 10.57 -45.06
C ARG A 735 -11.51 10.25 -46.22
N LEU A 736 -11.84 8.97 -46.30
CA LEU A 736 -12.67 8.35 -47.33
C LEU A 736 -13.74 7.47 -46.68
N SER A 737 -14.21 7.83 -45.47
CA SER A 737 -15.13 6.97 -44.74
C SER A 737 -16.49 6.89 -45.43
N ASP A 738 -17.11 5.71 -45.42
CA ASP A 738 -18.46 5.46 -45.97
C ASP A 738 -18.64 5.88 -47.46
N CYS A 739 -17.59 5.71 -48.27
CA CYS A 739 -17.59 6.07 -49.70
C CYS A 739 -18.02 4.91 -50.62
N ASN A 740 -18.46 3.77 -50.07
CA ASN A 740 -18.82 2.54 -50.79
C ASN A 740 -17.67 2.02 -51.70
N ILE A 741 -16.43 2.11 -51.21
CA ILE A 741 -15.23 1.67 -51.93
C ILE A 741 -15.10 0.15 -51.82
N THR A 742 -14.84 -0.51 -52.95
CA THR A 742 -14.65 -1.97 -53.03
C THR A 742 -13.16 -2.33 -53.25
N GLU A 743 -12.85 -3.62 -53.40
CA GLU A 743 -11.48 -4.10 -53.69
C GLU A 743 -10.79 -3.36 -54.87
N GLU A 744 -11.57 -2.95 -55.88
CA GLU A 744 -11.05 -2.21 -57.04
C GLU A 744 -10.57 -0.81 -56.66
N GLY A 745 -11.34 -0.08 -55.86
CA GLY A 745 -10.98 1.26 -55.40
C GLY A 745 -9.77 1.24 -54.47
N TYR A 746 -9.70 0.28 -53.55
CA TYR A 746 -8.48 0.05 -52.75
C TYR A 746 -7.26 -0.22 -53.63
N THR A 747 -7.41 -1.01 -54.70
CA THR A 747 -6.32 -1.28 -55.64
C THR A 747 -5.85 -0.01 -56.36
N ALA A 748 -6.77 0.84 -56.80
CA ALA A 748 -6.45 2.11 -57.46
C ALA A 748 -5.77 3.09 -56.50
N LEU A 749 -6.24 3.18 -55.25
CA LEU A 749 -5.69 4.02 -54.20
C LEU A 749 -4.27 3.58 -53.83
N ILE A 750 -4.06 2.29 -53.56
CA ILE A 750 -2.74 1.73 -53.22
C ILE A 750 -1.74 1.92 -54.35
N LYS A 751 -2.18 1.75 -55.62
CA LYS A 751 -1.32 2.02 -56.78
C LYS A 751 -0.88 3.48 -56.83
N ALA A 752 -1.77 4.42 -56.51
CA ALA A 752 -1.45 5.84 -56.41
C ALA A 752 -0.45 6.12 -55.28
N LEU A 753 -0.70 5.56 -54.09
CA LEU A 753 0.16 5.71 -52.91
C LEU A 753 1.58 5.14 -53.12
N LYS A 754 1.72 4.06 -53.90
CA LYS A 754 3.05 3.51 -54.27
C LYS A 754 3.82 4.38 -55.26
N SER A 755 3.12 5.04 -56.18
CA SER A 755 3.73 5.92 -57.19
C SER A 755 4.03 7.32 -56.67
N ASN A 756 3.31 7.78 -55.64
CA ASN A 756 3.48 9.11 -55.09
C ASN A 756 4.56 9.13 -54.00
N ARG A 757 5.39 10.17 -53.98
CA ARG A 757 6.45 10.40 -52.97
C ARG A 757 5.90 10.88 -51.60
N SER A 758 4.56 10.93 -51.52
CA SER A 758 3.59 10.91 -50.41
C SER A 758 3.93 11.69 -49.14
N SER A 759 3.28 12.84 -48.99
CA SER A 759 3.09 13.55 -47.71
C SER A 759 2.08 12.87 -46.78
N LEU A 760 1.36 11.84 -47.27
CA LEU A 760 0.27 11.20 -46.54
C LEU A 760 0.80 10.38 -45.34
N ILE A 761 0.36 10.79 -44.15
CA ILE A 761 0.69 10.23 -42.84
C ILE A 761 -0.53 9.51 -42.26
N GLU A 762 -1.74 9.98 -42.54
CA GLU A 762 -2.99 9.40 -42.03
C GLU A 762 -3.97 9.07 -43.17
N LEU A 763 -4.55 7.89 -43.13
CA LEU A 763 -5.57 7.42 -44.07
C LEU A 763 -6.73 6.78 -43.31
N ASP A 764 -7.92 7.35 -43.48
CA ASP A 764 -9.17 6.86 -42.92
C ASP A 764 -10.06 6.30 -44.03
N LEU A 765 -10.34 5.01 -43.95
CA LEU A 765 -11.09 4.21 -44.92
C LEU A 765 -12.26 3.48 -44.24
N ARG A 766 -12.68 3.90 -43.05
CA ARG A 766 -13.76 3.26 -42.27
C ARG A 766 -15.06 3.19 -43.07
N GLY A 767 -15.86 2.14 -42.89
CA GLY A 767 -17.16 2.02 -43.59
C GLY A 767 -17.08 1.67 -45.08
N ASN A 768 -15.91 1.25 -45.57
CA ASN A 768 -15.73 0.69 -46.91
C ASN A 768 -15.46 -0.82 -46.87
N ASP A 769 -15.54 -1.51 -48.02
CA ASP A 769 -15.26 -2.94 -48.12
C ASP A 769 -13.95 -3.21 -48.88
N PRO A 770 -12.82 -3.38 -48.17
CA PRO A 770 -11.54 -3.69 -48.80
C PRO A 770 -11.52 -5.08 -49.45
N GLY A 771 -12.42 -5.99 -49.07
CA GLY A 771 -12.34 -7.42 -49.36
C GLY A 771 -11.00 -8.08 -48.99
N PRO A 772 -10.85 -9.41 -49.21
CA PRO A 772 -9.61 -10.13 -48.92
C PRO A 772 -8.40 -9.60 -49.69
N SER A 773 -8.58 -9.18 -50.95
CA SER A 773 -7.48 -8.76 -51.82
C SER A 773 -7.02 -7.32 -51.52
N GLY A 774 -7.93 -6.42 -51.14
CA GLY A 774 -7.58 -5.05 -50.75
C GLY A 774 -6.82 -5.00 -49.42
N LEU A 775 -7.23 -5.79 -48.42
CA LEU A 775 -6.49 -5.91 -47.15
C LEU A 775 -5.07 -6.44 -47.36
N LYS A 776 -4.89 -7.47 -48.21
CA LYS A 776 -3.57 -7.99 -48.57
C LYS A 776 -2.69 -6.95 -49.25
N LYS A 777 -3.27 -6.13 -50.14
CA LYS A 777 -2.53 -5.05 -50.82
C LYS A 777 -2.19 -3.91 -49.86
N LEU A 778 -3.05 -3.57 -48.90
CA LEU A 778 -2.77 -2.59 -47.84
C LEU A 778 -1.62 -3.05 -46.95
N ARG A 779 -1.62 -4.33 -46.54
CA ARG A 779 -0.50 -4.95 -45.82
C ARG A 779 0.82 -4.78 -46.58
N ASN A 780 0.81 -5.08 -47.88
CA ASN A 780 2.00 -4.94 -48.71
C ASN A 780 2.45 -3.48 -48.90
N LEU A 781 1.53 -2.51 -48.83
CA LEU A 781 1.85 -1.08 -48.85
C LEU A 781 2.50 -0.66 -47.52
N MET A 782 1.94 -1.07 -46.39
CA MET A 782 2.46 -0.73 -45.05
C MET A 782 3.84 -1.35 -44.78
N ASN A 783 4.14 -2.52 -45.36
CA ASN A 783 5.45 -3.15 -45.28
C ASN A 783 6.48 -2.56 -46.26
N ASP A 784 6.08 -1.65 -47.16
CA ASP A 784 7.01 -0.98 -48.06
C ASP A 784 7.79 0.09 -47.30
N LYS A 785 9.13 0.01 -47.28
CA LYS A 785 10.01 0.97 -46.61
C LYS A 785 9.84 2.42 -47.11
N LYS A 786 9.23 2.61 -48.28
CA LYS A 786 8.95 3.93 -48.85
C LYS A 786 7.62 4.52 -48.38
N CYS A 787 6.76 3.74 -47.73
CA CYS A 787 5.48 4.20 -47.20
C CYS A 787 5.67 5.11 -45.97
N LYS A 788 5.06 6.29 -45.98
CA LYS A 788 5.11 7.25 -44.86
C LYS A 788 3.86 7.26 -43.97
N LEU A 789 2.87 6.41 -44.27
CA LEU A 789 1.66 6.26 -43.47
C LEU A 789 2.00 5.78 -42.07
N LYS A 790 1.61 6.56 -41.07
CA LYS A 790 1.70 6.23 -39.65
C LYS A 790 0.35 5.76 -39.11
N THR A 791 -0.73 6.39 -39.57
CA THR A 791 -2.08 6.14 -39.08
C THR A 791 -2.95 5.58 -40.20
N LEU A 792 -3.56 4.41 -39.97
CA LEU A 792 -4.46 3.76 -40.90
C LEU A 792 -5.72 3.32 -40.16
N ARG A 793 -6.87 3.94 -40.47
CA ARG A 793 -8.17 3.55 -39.92
C ARG A 793 -8.97 2.80 -40.96
N VAL A 794 -9.37 1.58 -40.66
CA VAL A 794 -10.14 0.71 -41.58
C VAL A 794 -11.33 0.06 -40.87
N LEU A 795 -11.32 -0.01 -39.54
CA LEU A 795 -12.33 -0.72 -38.77
C LEU A 795 -13.65 0.05 -38.74
N LYS A 796 -14.75 -0.67 -38.94
CA LYS A 796 -16.06 -0.06 -39.03
C LYS A 796 -16.58 0.35 -37.65
N ASN A 797 -16.24 -0.42 -36.62
CA ASN A 797 -16.59 -0.11 -35.24
C ASN A 797 -15.55 0.85 -34.61
N PRO A 798 -15.95 2.03 -34.10
CA PRO A 798 -15.05 2.94 -33.37
C PRO A 798 -14.36 2.29 -32.17
N ASP A 799 -15.06 1.46 -31.41
CA ASP A 799 -14.52 0.76 -30.24
C ASP A 799 -13.46 -0.28 -30.67
N ALA A 800 -13.67 -0.92 -31.83
CA ALA A 800 -12.67 -1.81 -32.42
C ALA A 800 -11.43 -1.03 -32.90
N GLN A 801 -11.62 0.19 -33.43
CA GLN A 801 -10.52 1.05 -33.83
C GLN A 801 -9.70 1.51 -32.63
N GLU A 802 -10.34 1.91 -31.54
CA GLU A 802 -9.66 2.25 -30.29
C GLU A 802 -8.88 1.05 -29.73
N ALA A 803 -9.50 -0.13 -29.70
CA ALA A 803 -8.81 -1.37 -29.31
C ALA A 803 -7.61 -1.68 -30.21
N SER A 804 -7.74 -1.48 -31.53
CA SER A 804 -6.64 -1.66 -32.48
C SER A 804 -5.51 -0.65 -32.28
N ASP A 805 -5.83 0.61 -32.00
CA ASP A 805 -4.84 1.67 -31.78
C ASP A 805 -4.03 1.38 -30.51
N HIS A 806 -4.70 0.99 -29.42
CA HIS A 806 -4.04 0.53 -28.19
C HIS A 806 -3.15 -0.70 -28.42
N LEU A 807 -3.66 -1.72 -29.13
CA LEU A 807 -2.86 -2.91 -29.43
C LEU A 807 -1.69 -2.60 -30.38
N THR A 808 -1.81 -1.60 -31.25
CA THR A 808 -0.72 -1.15 -32.12
C THR A 808 0.40 -0.51 -31.31
N GLU A 809 0.07 0.27 -30.27
CA GLU A 809 1.05 0.83 -29.34
C GLU A 809 1.81 -0.28 -28.58
N VAL A 810 1.09 -1.30 -28.13
CA VAL A 810 1.66 -2.46 -27.42
C VAL A 810 2.55 -3.33 -28.33
N LEU A 811 2.10 -3.56 -29.57
CA LEU A 811 2.76 -4.49 -30.50
C LEU A 811 3.84 -3.83 -31.36
N GLY A 812 3.78 -2.51 -31.57
CA GLY A 812 4.57 -1.81 -32.59
C GLY A 812 4.20 -2.17 -34.04
N ILE A 813 3.15 -3.00 -34.23
CA ILE A 813 2.63 -3.44 -35.52
C ILE A 813 1.11 -3.35 -35.52
N ASN A 814 0.52 -3.07 -36.67
CA ASN A 814 -0.94 -2.98 -36.79
C ASN A 814 -1.57 -4.39 -36.77
N PRO A 815 -2.45 -4.69 -35.80
CA PRO A 815 -3.02 -6.04 -35.60
C PRO A 815 -4.00 -6.45 -36.70
N ILE A 816 -4.71 -5.50 -37.32
CA ILE A 816 -5.68 -5.75 -38.41
C ILE A 816 -4.99 -6.36 -39.64
N LEU A 817 -3.70 -6.06 -39.81
CA LEU A 817 -2.92 -6.54 -40.93
C LEU A 817 -2.30 -7.91 -40.69
N GLN A 818 -2.46 -8.53 -39.52
CA GLN A 818 -1.82 -9.82 -39.21
C GLN A 818 -2.78 -10.99 -39.42
N THR A 819 -2.29 -12.03 -40.11
CA THR A 819 -2.97 -13.35 -40.15
C THR A 819 -2.60 -14.21 -38.95
N ASP A 820 -1.42 -13.95 -38.37
CA ASP A 820 -0.94 -14.55 -37.12
C ASP A 820 -0.72 -13.42 -36.11
N LEU A 821 -1.60 -13.35 -35.12
CA LEU A 821 -1.59 -12.30 -34.11
C LEU A 821 -1.01 -12.84 -32.80
N ASN A 822 0.25 -12.49 -32.52
CA ASN A 822 0.94 -12.90 -31.30
C ASN A 822 0.99 -11.80 -30.23
N LEU A 823 0.13 -11.97 -29.23
CA LEU A 823 -0.05 -11.12 -28.06
C LEU A 823 0.45 -11.78 -26.77
N SER A 824 1.11 -12.94 -26.88
CA SER A 824 1.60 -13.71 -25.72
C SER A 824 2.52 -12.86 -24.84
N GLY A 825 2.19 -12.74 -23.55
CA GLY A 825 2.92 -11.94 -22.57
C GLY A 825 2.89 -10.43 -22.79
N LYS A 826 2.10 -9.93 -23.76
CA LYS A 826 2.03 -8.49 -24.11
C LYS A 826 0.75 -7.81 -23.65
N ILE A 827 -0.29 -8.59 -23.37
CA ILE A 827 -1.52 -8.10 -22.74
C ILE A 827 -1.63 -8.72 -21.35
N ASP A 828 -2.10 -7.95 -20.38
CA ASP A 828 -2.22 -8.41 -19.00
C ASP A 828 -3.68 -8.49 -18.58
N GLY A 829 -4.12 -9.70 -18.28
CA GLY A 829 -5.42 -10.01 -17.70
C GLY A 829 -6.60 -9.93 -18.66
N ASP A 830 -7.78 -10.15 -18.08
CA ASP A 830 -9.05 -10.26 -18.82
C ASP A 830 -9.44 -8.96 -19.54
N SER A 831 -9.08 -7.79 -19.01
CA SER A 831 -9.42 -6.49 -19.62
C SER A 831 -8.75 -6.29 -20.99
N GLY A 832 -7.51 -6.76 -21.15
CA GLY A 832 -6.83 -6.70 -22.45
C GLY A 832 -7.49 -7.64 -23.47
N VAL A 833 -7.98 -8.79 -22.99
CA VAL A 833 -8.73 -9.76 -23.80
C VAL A 833 -10.13 -9.26 -24.16
N GLU A 834 -10.79 -8.50 -23.28
CA GLU A 834 -12.07 -7.85 -23.57
C GLU A 834 -11.94 -6.83 -24.71
N GLN A 835 -10.90 -6.00 -24.69
CA GLN A 835 -10.60 -5.06 -25.79
C GLN A 835 -10.28 -5.81 -27.09
N LEU A 836 -9.47 -6.88 -27.02
CA LEU A 836 -9.18 -7.73 -28.16
C LEU A 836 -10.46 -8.38 -28.72
N SER A 837 -11.39 -8.81 -27.87
CA SER A 837 -12.67 -9.39 -28.29
C SER A 837 -13.50 -8.40 -29.10
N VAL A 838 -13.52 -7.11 -28.73
CA VAL A 838 -14.20 -6.06 -29.51
C VAL A 838 -13.57 -5.95 -30.90
N LEU A 839 -12.24 -5.99 -30.99
CA LEU A 839 -11.52 -5.95 -32.27
C LEU A 839 -11.82 -7.19 -33.13
N LEU A 840 -11.76 -8.39 -32.56
CA LEU A 840 -11.99 -9.66 -33.28
C LEU A 840 -13.42 -9.83 -33.82
N LYS A 841 -14.39 -9.08 -33.28
CA LYS A 841 -15.77 -9.06 -33.78
C LYS A 841 -15.94 -8.22 -35.05
N ASP A 842 -15.01 -7.30 -35.32
CA ASP A 842 -15.10 -6.44 -36.50
C ASP A 842 -14.87 -7.25 -37.78
N PRO A 843 -15.71 -7.07 -38.83
CA PRO A 843 -15.60 -7.83 -40.08
C PRO A 843 -14.25 -7.72 -40.80
N HIS A 844 -13.44 -6.70 -40.49
CA HIS A 844 -12.14 -6.47 -41.13
C HIS A 844 -10.96 -7.03 -40.31
N CYS A 845 -11.15 -7.44 -39.05
CA CYS A 845 -10.13 -8.15 -38.27
C CYS A 845 -10.25 -9.65 -38.50
N ARG A 846 -9.32 -10.24 -39.27
CA ARG A 846 -9.40 -11.65 -39.70
C ARG A 846 -8.10 -12.42 -39.46
N PRO A 847 -7.64 -12.56 -38.20
CA PRO A 847 -6.54 -13.48 -37.91
C PRO A 847 -7.01 -14.94 -38.10
N GLU A 848 -6.11 -15.77 -38.62
CA GLU A 848 -6.28 -17.22 -38.65
C GLU A 848 -5.66 -17.86 -37.40
N THR A 849 -4.59 -17.26 -36.87
CA THR A 849 -3.88 -17.71 -35.67
C THR A 849 -3.86 -16.61 -34.61
N LEU A 850 -4.18 -16.97 -33.37
CA LEU A 850 -4.14 -16.07 -32.21
C LEU A 850 -3.34 -16.69 -31.06
N GLN A 851 -2.28 -16.02 -30.65
CA GLN A 851 -1.41 -16.46 -29.54
C GLN A 851 -1.58 -15.53 -28.34
N LEU A 852 -2.07 -16.08 -27.23
CA LEU A 852 -2.35 -15.38 -25.96
C LEU A 852 -1.72 -16.13 -24.78
N SER A 853 -0.55 -16.73 -25.00
CA SER A 853 0.15 -17.46 -23.94
C SER A 853 0.70 -16.50 -22.87
N GLU A 854 0.67 -16.88 -21.59
CA GLU A 854 1.22 -16.06 -20.48
C GLU A 854 0.58 -14.66 -20.34
N CYS A 855 -0.73 -14.55 -20.56
CA CYS A 855 -1.47 -13.27 -20.50
C CYS A 855 -2.36 -13.11 -19.25
N ASN A 856 -2.22 -13.96 -18.24
CA ASN A 856 -3.06 -13.98 -17.03
C ASN A 856 -4.58 -14.08 -17.30
N VAL A 857 -4.98 -14.74 -18.40
CA VAL A 857 -6.39 -14.88 -18.78
C VAL A 857 -7.12 -15.83 -17.82
N THR A 858 -8.32 -15.46 -17.38
CA THR A 858 -9.20 -16.27 -16.54
C THR A 858 -10.48 -16.66 -17.30
N GLU A 859 -11.47 -17.19 -16.59
CA GLU A 859 -12.80 -17.48 -17.15
C GLU A 859 -13.47 -16.26 -17.81
N LYS A 860 -13.22 -15.03 -17.31
CA LYS A 860 -13.82 -13.81 -17.85
C LYS A 860 -13.25 -13.43 -19.22
N GLY A 861 -11.93 -13.47 -19.36
CA GLY A 861 -11.28 -13.24 -20.64
C GLY A 861 -11.63 -14.34 -21.65
N CYS A 862 -11.78 -15.59 -21.19
CA CYS A 862 -12.32 -16.65 -22.04
C CYS A 862 -13.73 -16.32 -22.53
N LEU A 863 -14.65 -15.95 -21.63
CA LEU A 863 -16.01 -15.56 -22.02
C LEU A 863 -16.00 -14.42 -23.06
N ALA A 864 -15.13 -13.43 -22.89
CA ALA A 864 -14.96 -12.36 -23.88
C ALA A 864 -14.50 -12.91 -25.24
N LEU A 865 -13.49 -13.77 -25.31
CA LEU A 865 -13.05 -14.40 -26.57
C LEU A 865 -14.15 -15.22 -27.24
N LEU A 866 -14.96 -15.93 -26.45
CA LEU A 866 -16.06 -16.74 -26.98
C LEU A 866 -17.08 -15.90 -27.72
N THR A 867 -17.41 -14.71 -27.19
CA THR A 867 -18.32 -13.80 -27.91
C THR A 867 -17.75 -13.32 -29.24
N ALA A 868 -16.43 -13.32 -29.44
CA ALA A 868 -15.80 -13.03 -30.72
C ALA A 868 -15.78 -14.25 -31.64
N LEU A 869 -15.51 -15.46 -31.11
CA LEU A 869 -15.54 -16.71 -31.89
C LEU A 869 -16.93 -17.03 -32.45
N ARG A 870 -18.00 -16.59 -31.77
CA ARG A 870 -19.40 -16.69 -32.24
C ARG A 870 -19.73 -15.81 -33.46
N SER A 871 -18.88 -14.84 -33.78
CA SER A 871 -19.11 -13.94 -34.90
C SER A 871 -19.07 -14.72 -36.22
N GLU A 872 -20.03 -14.48 -37.12
CA GLU A 872 -20.04 -15.07 -38.47
C GLU A 872 -18.77 -14.73 -39.27
N HIS A 873 -18.10 -13.64 -38.91
CA HIS A 873 -16.89 -13.13 -39.54
C HIS A 873 -15.60 -13.73 -38.96
N SER A 874 -15.68 -14.54 -37.89
CA SER A 874 -14.51 -15.19 -37.31
C SER A 874 -13.81 -16.10 -38.34
N THR A 875 -12.49 -15.93 -38.44
CA THR A 875 -11.59 -16.73 -39.28
C THR A 875 -10.58 -17.55 -38.48
N LEU A 876 -10.67 -17.51 -37.14
CA LEU A 876 -9.71 -18.17 -36.27
C LEU A 876 -9.78 -19.68 -36.42
N LYS A 877 -8.64 -20.27 -36.80
CA LYS A 877 -8.40 -21.70 -36.88
C LYS A 877 -7.49 -22.18 -35.76
N GLU A 878 -6.57 -21.33 -35.30
CA GLU A 878 -5.62 -21.68 -34.25
C GLU A 878 -5.71 -20.70 -33.08
N LEU A 879 -5.86 -21.24 -31.87
CA LEU A 879 -5.90 -20.46 -30.64
C LEU A 879 -4.95 -21.06 -29.60
N ASN A 880 -3.98 -20.27 -29.16
CA ASN A 880 -3.08 -20.65 -28.07
C ASN A 880 -3.39 -19.82 -26.82
N LEU A 881 -3.89 -20.49 -25.79
CA LEU A 881 -4.20 -19.94 -24.48
C LEU A 881 -3.31 -20.55 -23.38
N SER A 882 -2.13 -21.07 -23.73
CA SER A 882 -1.22 -21.72 -22.80
C SER A 882 -0.78 -20.83 -21.64
N LYS A 883 -0.46 -21.42 -20.49
CA LYS A 883 0.11 -20.74 -19.32
C LYS A 883 -0.75 -19.58 -18.82
N ASN A 884 -2.06 -19.78 -18.78
CA ASN A 884 -3.03 -18.84 -18.22
C ASN A 884 -3.71 -19.44 -16.97
N ARG A 885 -4.79 -18.82 -16.48
CA ARG A 885 -5.52 -19.23 -15.28
C ARG A 885 -6.98 -19.55 -15.58
N ILE A 886 -7.21 -20.22 -16.71
CA ILE A 886 -8.54 -20.51 -17.24
C ILE A 886 -9.36 -21.41 -16.31
N GLN A 887 -8.72 -22.43 -15.71
CA GLN A 887 -9.35 -23.39 -14.80
C GLN A 887 -10.54 -24.15 -15.43
N ASP A 888 -11.20 -25.01 -14.64
CA ASP A 888 -12.32 -25.83 -15.13
C ASP A 888 -13.51 -24.99 -15.60
N SER A 889 -13.78 -23.85 -14.96
CA SER A 889 -14.91 -22.98 -15.30
C SER A 889 -14.73 -22.32 -16.66
N GLY A 890 -13.54 -21.81 -16.98
CA GLY A 890 -13.23 -21.25 -18.29
C GLY A 890 -13.22 -22.32 -19.39
N VAL A 891 -12.74 -23.54 -19.07
CA VAL A 891 -12.78 -24.67 -20.01
C VAL A 891 -14.21 -25.10 -20.31
N LYS A 892 -15.11 -25.15 -19.31
CA LYS A 892 -16.54 -25.44 -19.55
C LYS A 892 -17.16 -24.45 -20.55
N LEU A 893 -16.83 -23.17 -20.45
CA LEU A 893 -17.30 -22.17 -21.41
C LEU A 893 -16.72 -22.42 -22.82
N LEU A 894 -15.42 -22.74 -22.92
CA LEU A 894 -14.78 -23.10 -24.19
C LEU A 894 -15.40 -24.34 -24.82
N SER A 895 -15.69 -25.37 -24.03
CA SER A 895 -16.36 -26.59 -24.45
C SER A 895 -17.72 -26.31 -25.09
N GLU A 896 -18.53 -25.42 -24.52
CA GLU A 896 -19.82 -25.04 -25.11
C GLU A 896 -19.65 -24.35 -26.48
N GLU A 897 -18.56 -23.60 -26.68
CA GLU A 897 -18.29 -22.99 -28.00
C GLU A 897 -17.74 -23.99 -29.02
N LEU A 898 -16.94 -24.96 -28.61
CA LEU A 898 -16.42 -26.00 -29.50
C LEU A 898 -17.55 -26.87 -30.10
N LYS A 899 -18.70 -26.98 -29.41
CA LYS A 899 -19.92 -27.63 -29.91
C LYS A 899 -20.65 -26.81 -30.98
N ASN A 900 -20.35 -25.51 -31.11
CA ASN A 900 -21.03 -24.61 -32.03
C ASN A 900 -20.57 -24.83 -33.47
N LYS A 901 -21.52 -25.00 -34.41
CA LYS A 901 -21.24 -25.20 -35.84
C LYS A 901 -20.54 -24.01 -36.51
N LEU A 902 -20.62 -22.82 -35.91
CA LEU A 902 -19.93 -21.62 -36.41
C LEU A 902 -18.45 -21.57 -35.99
N CYS A 903 -18.04 -22.38 -35.00
CA CYS A 903 -16.66 -22.44 -34.53
C CYS A 903 -15.78 -23.15 -35.58
N LYS A 904 -14.76 -22.43 -36.07
CA LYS A 904 -13.82 -22.89 -37.11
C LYS A 904 -12.46 -23.29 -36.55
N LEU A 905 -12.33 -23.39 -35.22
CA LEU A 905 -11.07 -23.75 -34.57
C LEU A 905 -10.70 -25.20 -34.91
N GLU A 906 -9.52 -25.35 -35.50
CA GLU A 906 -8.87 -26.63 -35.84
C GLU A 906 -7.78 -26.96 -34.82
N THR A 907 -7.12 -25.96 -34.24
CA THR A 907 -6.02 -26.13 -33.28
C THR A 907 -6.28 -25.31 -32.01
N LEU A 908 -6.21 -25.95 -30.84
CA LEU A 908 -6.37 -25.31 -29.55
C LEU A 908 -5.25 -25.75 -28.60
N SER A 909 -4.58 -24.79 -27.97
CA SER A 909 -3.60 -25.06 -26.92
C SER A 909 -4.04 -24.47 -25.59
N LEU A 910 -4.17 -25.33 -24.59
CA LEU A 910 -4.57 -25.04 -23.21
C LEU A 910 -3.51 -25.53 -22.22
N MET A 911 -2.26 -25.66 -22.66
CA MET A 911 -1.15 -26.11 -21.82
C MET A 911 -1.05 -25.27 -20.53
N ASP A 912 -0.76 -25.88 -19.38
CA ASP A 912 -0.52 -25.20 -18.10
C ASP A 912 -1.63 -24.19 -17.71
N ASN A 913 -2.89 -24.62 -17.65
CA ASN A 913 -4.04 -23.76 -17.32
C ASN A 913 -4.77 -24.14 -16.02
N ASN A 914 -4.15 -25.03 -15.22
CA ASN A 914 -4.71 -25.56 -13.97
C ASN A 914 -6.10 -26.22 -14.18
N ILE A 915 -6.24 -26.97 -15.27
CA ILE A 915 -7.46 -27.72 -15.62
C ILE A 915 -7.43 -29.06 -14.87
N ARG A 916 -8.56 -29.42 -14.23
CA ARG A 916 -8.76 -30.65 -13.44
C ARG A 916 -9.84 -31.55 -14.04
N GLU A 917 -10.21 -32.61 -13.32
CA GLU A 917 -11.18 -33.64 -13.76
C GLU A 917 -12.45 -33.07 -14.42
N GLU A 918 -13.06 -32.03 -13.84
CA GLU A 918 -14.29 -31.44 -14.38
C GLU A 918 -14.10 -30.75 -15.73
N GLY A 919 -12.98 -30.05 -15.93
CA GLY A 919 -12.65 -29.40 -17.20
C GLY A 919 -12.38 -30.42 -18.30
N TYR A 920 -11.68 -31.51 -17.97
CA TYR A 920 -11.46 -32.62 -18.91
C TYR A 920 -12.77 -33.32 -19.29
N SER A 921 -13.70 -33.50 -18.34
CA SER A 921 -15.02 -34.04 -18.65
C SER A 921 -15.80 -33.16 -19.63
N ALA A 922 -15.77 -31.84 -19.44
CA ALA A 922 -16.43 -30.91 -20.35
C ALA A 922 -15.79 -30.90 -21.74
N LEU A 923 -14.46 -31.00 -21.83
CA LEU A 923 -13.77 -31.11 -23.13
C LEU A 923 -14.11 -32.41 -23.85
N ALA A 924 -14.11 -33.54 -23.14
CA ALA A 924 -14.42 -34.83 -23.74
C ALA A 924 -15.81 -34.86 -24.40
N GLU A 925 -16.81 -34.29 -23.73
CA GLU A 925 -18.16 -34.18 -24.30
C GLU A 925 -18.22 -33.26 -25.53
N ALA A 926 -17.51 -32.13 -25.50
CA ALA A 926 -17.51 -31.17 -26.61
C ALA A 926 -16.78 -31.70 -27.85
N LEU A 927 -15.66 -32.40 -27.66
CA LEU A 927 -14.75 -32.80 -28.74
C LEU A 927 -15.38 -33.77 -29.74
N ILE A 928 -16.31 -34.64 -29.32
CA ILE A 928 -17.07 -35.55 -30.19
C ILE A 928 -17.79 -34.77 -31.30
N SER A 929 -18.37 -33.62 -30.95
CA SER A 929 -19.15 -32.78 -31.87
C SER A 929 -18.34 -31.66 -32.53
N SER A 930 -17.08 -31.51 -32.16
CA SER A 930 -16.25 -30.36 -32.55
C SER A 930 -15.63 -30.50 -33.95
N HIS A 931 -14.99 -29.42 -34.41
CA HIS A 931 -14.15 -29.39 -35.61
C HIS A 931 -12.64 -29.46 -35.29
N LEU A 932 -12.29 -29.67 -34.02
CA LEU A 932 -10.91 -29.60 -33.56
C LEU A 932 -10.10 -30.82 -34.05
N ILE A 933 -8.93 -30.55 -34.60
CA ILE A 933 -7.99 -31.54 -35.16
C ILE A 933 -6.79 -31.71 -34.23
N GLU A 934 -6.34 -30.62 -33.60
CA GLU A 934 -5.21 -30.63 -32.67
C GLU A 934 -5.56 -29.96 -31.33
N LEU A 935 -5.25 -30.66 -30.25
CA LEU A 935 -5.46 -30.21 -28.88
C LEU A 935 -4.20 -30.44 -28.03
N ASP A 936 -3.72 -29.39 -27.38
CA ASP A 936 -2.60 -29.45 -26.45
C ASP A 936 -3.07 -29.15 -25.03
N LEU A 937 -2.98 -30.14 -24.14
CA LEU A 937 -3.41 -30.09 -22.75
C LEU A 937 -2.26 -30.34 -21.76
N ARG A 938 -1.01 -30.34 -22.23
CA ARG A 938 0.17 -30.62 -21.39
C ARG A 938 0.20 -29.76 -20.13
N GLY A 939 0.64 -30.32 -19.00
CA GLY A 939 0.82 -29.56 -17.76
C GLY A 939 -0.45 -29.25 -16.97
N ASN A 940 -1.58 -29.89 -17.31
CA ASN A 940 -2.82 -29.85 -16.53
C ASN A 940 -2.96 -31.12 -15.64
N ASP A 941 -4.11 -31.40 -15.02
CA ASP A 941 -4.33 -32.61 -14.21
C ASP A 941 -5.69 -33.29 -14.50
N PRO A 942 -5.77 -34.23 -15.45
CA PRO A 942 -7.03 -34.90 -15.83
C PRO A 942 -7.64 -35.78 -14.75
N GLY A 943 -6.90 -36.08 -13.67
CA GLY A 943 -7.33 -37.06 -12.68
C GLY A 943 -7.69 -38.44 -13.26
N ALA A 944 -8.31 -39.31 -12.46
CA ALA A 944 -8.61 -40.67 -12.91
C ALA A 944 -9.82 -40.71 -13.86
N SER A 945 -10.82 -39.86 -13.60
CA SER A 945 -12.04 -39.79 -14.40
C SER A 945 -11.80 -39.13 -15.76
N GLY A 946 -11.09 -38.00 -15.81
CA GLY A 946 -10.79 -37.29 -17.05
C GLY A 946 -9.88 -38.07 -17.98
N VAL A 947 -8.93 -38.85 -17.43
CA VAL A 947 -8.11 -39.78 -18.21
C VAL A 947 -8.96 -40.84 -18.92
N LYS A 948 -9.93 -41.42 -18.20
CA LYS A 948 -10.84 -42.41 -18.80
C LYS A 948 -11.68 -41.77 -19.92
N LEU A 949 -12.26 -40.59 -19.67
CA LEU A 949 -13.09 -39.89 -20.65
C LEU A 949 -12.32 -39.50 -21.92
N LEU A 950 -11.07 -39.03 -21.78
CA LEU A 950 -10.20 -38.79 -22.94
C LEU A 950 -9.87 -40.08 -23.69
N THR A 951 -9.71 -41.19 -22.98
CA THR A 951 -9.43 -42.49 -23.60
C THR A 951 -10.63 -43.01 -24.38
N ASP A 952 -11.83 -42.87 -23.82
CA ASP A 952 -13.08 -43.24 -24.49
C ASP A 952 -13.32 -42.35 -25.72
N LEU A 953 -13.06 -41.03 -25.61
CA LEU A 953 -13.12 -40.08 -26.72
C LEU A 953 -12.21 -40.47 -27.90
N LEU A 954 -10.96 -40.88 -27.64
CA LEU A 954 -10.02 -41.26 -28.70
C LEU A 954 -10.42 -42.54 -29.44
N GLN A 955 -11.34 -43.33 -28.86
CA GLN A 955 -11.89 -44.53 -29.50
C GLN A 955 -13.22 -44.26 -30.22
N ASP A 956 -13.80 -43.08 -30.02
CA ASP A 956 -15.06 -42.69 -30.62
C ASP A 956 -14.86 -42.38 -32.12
N PRO A 957 -15.61 -43.03 -33.03
CA PRO A 957 -15.46 -42.83 -34.47
C PRO A 957 -15.83 -41.43 -34.96
N ASP A 958 -16.61 -40.67 -34.18
CA ASP A 958 -17.02 -39.30 -34.53
C ASP A 958 -16.00 -38.24 -34.08
N CYS A 959 -15.03 -38.62 -33.25
CA CYS A 959 -13.95 -37.73 -32.82
C CYS A 959 -13.02 -37.38 -33.99
N LYS A 960 -12.93 -36.09 -34.32
CA LYS A 960 -12.06 -35.58 -35.41
C LYS A 960 -10.64 -35.25 -34.98
N LEU A 961 -10.33 -35.44 -33.71
CA LEU A 961 -9.04 -35.08 -33.13
C LEU A 961 -7.96 -36.05 -33.61
N ASN A 962 -7.03 -35.54 -34.43
CA ASN A 962 -5.89 -36.32 -34.93
C ASN A 962 -4.68 -36.24 -34.01
N THR A 963 -4.50 -35.11 -33.34
CA THR A 963 -3.34 -34.83 -32.50
C THR A 963 -3.81 -34.41 -31.11
N LEU A 964 -3.47 -35.20 -30.09
CA LEU A 964 -3.72 -34.87 -28.69
C LEU A 964 -2.41 -34.90 -27.90
N ARG A 965 -1.95 -33.74 -27.44
CA ARG A 965 -0.73 -33.63 -26.62
C ARG A 965 -1.09 -33.57 -25.14
N LEU A 966 -0.73 -34.62 -24.41
CA LEU A 966 -0.96 -34.74 -22.96
C LEU A 966 0.35 -34.77 -22.17
N TRP A 967 1.39 -35.36 -22.74
CA TRP A 967 2.64 -35.68 -22.04
C TRP A 967 3.60 -34.48 -21.98
N LYS A 968 4.18 -34.24 -20.80
CA LYS A 968 5.11 -33.12 -20.56
C LYS A 968 6.38 -33.16 -21.41
N SER A 969 6.80 -34.35 -21.87
CA SER A 969 8.02 -34.52 -22.67
C SER A 969 7.79 -35.36 -23.93
N PRO A 970 8.54 -35.09 -25.03
CA PRO A 970 8.50 -35.91 -26.24
C PRO A 970 8.89 -37.38 -25.97
N ASP A 971 9.85 -37.60 -25.07
CA ASP A 971 10.29 -38.94 -24.67
C ASP A 971 9.14 -39.75 -24.03
N ALA A 972 8.25 -39.10 -23.27
CA ALA A 972 7.05 -39.71 -22.69
C ALA A 972 5.98 -40.02 -23.74
N GLU A 973 5.81 -39.14 -24.73
CA GLU A 973 4.88 -39.34 -25.86
C GLU A 973 5.32 -40.51 -26.76
N GLU A 974 6.63 -40.65 -26.98
CA GLU A 974 7.22 -41.81 -27.67
C GLU A 974 6.99 -43.11 -26.89
N ALA A 975 7.25 -43.11 -25.57
CA ALA A 975 6.96 -44.26 -24.71
C ALA A 975 5.47 -44.64 -24.74
N TYR A 976 4.58 -43.66 -24.64
CA TYR A 976 3.14 -43.86 -24.74
C TYR A 976 2.76 -44.54 -26.06
N THR A 977 3.30 -44.05 -27.18
CA THR A 977 3.03 -44.63 -28.50
C THR A 977 3.54 -46.06 -28.62
N CYS A 978 4.75 -46.33 -28.12
CA CYS A 978 5.33 -47.67 -28.10
C CYS A 978 4.49 -48.63 -27.25
N LEU A 979 4.13 -48.24 -26.02
CA LEU A 979 3.30 -49.05 -25.13
C LEU A 979 1.90 -49.30 -25.70
N THR A 980 1.29 -48.30 -26.33
CA THR A 980 -0.02 -48.44 -27.00
C THR A 980 0.05 -49.51 -28.08
N LYS A 981 1.07 -49.46 -28.94
CA LYS A 981 1.28 -50.47 -30.00
C LYS A 981 1.60 -51.85 -29.43
N MET A 982 2.40 -51.93 -28.37
CA MET A 982 2.81 -53.19 -27.76
C MET A 982 1.68 -53.93 -27.06
N PHE A 983 0.84 -53.21 -26.31
CA PHE A 983 -0.19 -53.82 -25.47
C PHE A 983 -1.60 -53.72 -26.06
N SER A 984 -1.77 -53.04 -27.19
CA SER A 984 -3.08 -52.77 -27.83
C SER A 984 -4.11 -52.19 -26.87
N LYS A 985 -3.63 -51.46 -25.87
CA LYS A 985 -4.40 -50.79 -24.84
C LYS A 985 -3.79 -49.42 -24.60
N ASN A 986 -4.64 -48.43 -24.31
CA ASN A 986 -4.17 -47.10 -23.96
C ASN A 986 -3.35 -47.19 -22.66
N PRO A 987 -2.07 -46.78 -22.65
CA PRO A 987 -1.22 -46.81 -21.47
C PRO A 987 -1.79 -46.08 -20.26
N LEU A 988 -2.63 -45.05 -20.48
CA LEU A 988 -3.35 -44.37 -19.40
C LEU A 988 -4.30 -45.29 -18.61
N LEU A 989 -4.72 -46.42 -19.18
CA LEU A 989 -5.53 -47.45 -18.51
C LEU A 989 -4.68 -48.52 -17.81
N HIS A 990 -3.35 -48.47 -17.91
CA HIS A 990 -2.48 -49.43 -17.25
C HIS A 990 -2.49 -49.19 -15.74
N THR A 991 -3.15 -50.10 -15.01
CA THR A 991 -2.94 -50.24 -13.57
C THR A 991 -1.66 -51.02 -13.28
N GLU A 992 -1.30 -51.93 -14.19
CA GLU A 992 -0.10 -52.77 -14.14
C GLU A 992 0.63 -52.73 -15.48
N LEU A 993 1.95 -52.54 -15.42
CA LEU A 993 2.85 -52.58 -16.57
C LEU A 993 3.91 -53.64 -16.29
N ASP A 994 3.82 -54.75 -17.03
CA ASP A 994 4.77 -55.85 -16.96
C ASP A 994 5.68 -55.87 -18.19
N LEU A 995 6.95 -55.52 -17.98
CA LEU A 995 8.00 -55.54 -18.99
C LEU A 995 8.93 -56.76 -18.83
N SER A 996 8.60 -57.74 -17.99
CA SER A 996 9.48 -58.89 -17.68
C SER A 996 9.88 -59.72 -18.89
N ASN A 997 9.06 -59.72 -19.94
CA ASN A 997 9.29 -60.41 -21.22
C ASN A 997 9.81 -59.48 -22.34
N LYS A 998 10.23 -58.27 -22.00
CA LYS A 998 10.69 -57.21 -22.92
C LYS A 998 12.14 -56.82 -22.64
N THR A 999 12.76 -56.12 -23.59
CA THR A 999 14.09 -55.53 -23.45
C THR A 999 14.03 -54.00 -23.59
N PRO A 1000 15.07 -53.26 -23.15
CA PRO A 1000 15.19 -51.82 -23.39
C PRO A 1000 15.20 -51.38 -24.86
N GLU A 1001 15.25 -52.31 -25.82
CA GLU A 1001 15.08 -52.02 -27.24
C GLU A 1001 13.61 -51.84 -27.64
N ASP A 1002 12.68 -52.47 -26.89
CA ASP A 1002 11.24 -52.37 -27.11
C ASP A 1002 10.69 -51.01 -26.63
N VAL A 1003 11.14 -50.56 -25.45
CA VAL A 1003 10.90 -49.21 -24.92
C VAL A 1003 12.20 -48.76 -24.27
N LYS A 1004 12.77 -47.64 -24.72
CA LYS A 1004 14.05 -47.19 -24.15
C LYS A 1004 13.85 -46.78 -22.70
N VAL A 1005 14.82 -47.09 -21.84
CA VAL A 1005 14.78 -46.73 -20.40
C VAL A 1005 14.51 -45.24 -20.21
N LYS A 1006 15.15 -44.38 -21.01
CA LYS A 1006 14.91 -42.93 -20.99
C LYS A 1006 13.46 -42.54 -21.29
N GLN A 1007 12.83 -43.18 -22.28
CA GLN A 1007 11.44 -42.94 -22.66
C GLN A 1007 10.49 -43.43 -21.56
N LEU A 1008 10.74 -44.63 -21.03
CA LEU A 1008 9.97 -45.20 -19.91
C LEU A 1008 10.07 -44.29 -18.67
N SER A 1009 11.28 -43.87 -18.30
CA SER A 1009 11.51 -42.93 -17.20
C SER A 1009 10.76 -41.62 -17.40
N ALA A 1010 10.79 -41.06 -18.61
CA ALA A 1010 10.07 -39.82 -18.93
C ALA A 1010 8.55 -39.98 -18.78
N LEU A 1011 7.99 -41.13 -19.19
CA LEU A 1011 6.57 -41.43 -19.00
C LEU A 1011 6.22 -41.65 -17.51
N LEU A 1012 7.08 -42.32 -16.74
CA LEU A 1012 6.86 -42.53 -15.30
C LEU A 1012 6.96 -41.23 -14.48
N GLN A 1013 7.78 -40.26 -14.92
CA GLN A 1013 7.84 -38.92 -14.33
C GLN A 1013 6.56 -38.10 -14.61
N ASP A 1014 5.79 -38.49 -15.62
CA ASP A 1014 4.64 -37.72 -16.03
C ASP A 1014 3.47 -37.91 -15.05
N PRO A 1015 2.92 -36.83 -14.47
CA PRO A 1015 1.82 -36.92 -13.50
C PRO A 1015 0.55 -37.56 -14.07
N HIS A 1016 0.39 -37.58 -15.40
CA HIS A 1016 -0.74 -38.19 -16.08
C HIS A 1016 -0.67 -39.74 -16.09
N TYR A 1017 0.52 -40.33 -15.91
CA TYR A 1017 0.70 -41.79 -15.95
C TYR A 1017 0.56 -42.42 -14.55
N ARG A 1018 -0.67 -42.85 -14.21
CA ARG A 1018 -1.03 -43.33 -12.84
C ARG A 1018 -0.88 -44.84 -12.65
N LEU A 1019 0.33 -45.35 -12.82
CA LEU A 1019 0.64 -46.78 -12.70
C LEU A 1019 0.65 -47.26 -11.24
N GLN A 1020 0.00 -48.40 -10.94
CA GLN A 1020 0.00 -49.00 -9.59
C GLN A 1020 1.03 -50.12 -9.43
N LYS A 1021 1.35 -50.84 -10.50
CA LYS A 1021 2.33 -51.92 -10.50
C LYS A 1021 3.28 -51.83 -11.69
N LEU A 1022 4.58 -51.88 -11.41
CA LEU A 1022 5.64 -51.85 -12.42
C LEU A 1022 6.56 -53.05 -12.24
N THR A 1023 6.60 -53.93 -13.23
CA THR A 1023 7.62 -54.99 -13.33
C THR A 1023 8.59 -54.62 -14.44
N LEU A 1024 9.87 -54.46 -14.08
CA LEU A 1024 10.92 -54.04 -15.02
C LEU A 1024 11.41 -55.18 -15.91
N TYR A 1025 12.19 -54.82 -16.93
CA TYR A 1025 12.72 -55.71 -17.97
C TYR A 1025 13.34 -57.00 -17.43
N LYS A 1026 13.45 -58.01 -18.29
CA LYS A 1026 14.02 -59.33 -17.94
C LYS A 1026 15.33 -59.21 -17.15
N GLU A 1027 15.55 -60.11 -16.19
CA GLU A 1027 16.77 -60.19 -15.37
C GLU A 1027 18.04 -59.94 -16.19
N GLY A 1028 18.85 -58.95 -15.78
CA GLY A 1028 20.12 -58.60 -16.38
C GLY A 1028 20.05 -57.68 -17.61
N SER A 1029 18.86 -57.20 -17.98
CA SER A 1029 18.66 -56.33 -19.15
C SER A 1029 18.88 -54.85 -18.86
N MET A 1030 18.93 -54.44 -17.59
CA MET A 1030 19.18 -53.07 -17.18
C MET A 1030 20.54 -52.93 -16.48
N THR A 1031 21.27 -51.86 -16.79
CA THR A 1031 22.47 -51.46 -16.04
C THR A 1031 22.08 -50.82 -14.70
N GLY A 1032 23.06 -50.61 -13.81
CA GLY A 1032 22.84 -49.88 -12.56
C GLY A 1032 22.35 -48.45 -12.80
N ASP A 1033 22.91 -47.78 -13.82
CA ASP A 1033 22.50 -46.44 -14.24
C ASP A 1033 21.07 -46.45 -14.79
N ASP A 1034 20.68 -47.45 -15.59
CA ASP A 1034 19.30 -47.58 -16.09
C ASP A 1034 18.29 -47.72 -14.94
N CYS A 1035 18.63 -48.52 -13.92
CA CYS A 1035 17.78 -48.67 -12.74
C CYS A 1035 17.67 -47.35 -11.96
N SER A 1036 18.79 -46.64 -11.78
CA SER A 1036 18.81 -45.32 -11.15
C SER A 1036 17.93 -44.32 -11.90
N HIS A 1037 17.97 -44.29 -13.24
CA HIS A 1037 17.10 -43.41 -14.04
C HIS A 1037 15.61 -43.70 -13.88
N VAL A 1038 15.21 -44.98 -13.77
CA VAL A 1038 13.80 -45.36 -13.55
C VAL A 1038 13.37 -45.05 -12.12
N ILE A 1039 14.22 -45.32 -11.13
CA ILE A 1039 13.89 -45.06 -9.72
C ILE A 1039 13.84 -43.55 -9.45
N SER A 1040 14.81 -42.79 -9.96
CA SER A 1040 14.79 -41.32 -9.92
C SER A 1040 13.54 -40.73 -10.57
N ALA A 1041 13.03 -41.35 -11.65
CA ALA A 1041 11.76 -40.97 -12.24
C ALA A 1041 10.57 -41.15 -11.29
N LEU A 1042 10.54 -42.26 -10.55
CA LEU A 1042 9.50 -42.53 -9.56
C LEU A 1042 9.57 -41.58 -8.35
N VAL A 1043 10.77 -41.11 -7.96
CA VAL A 1043 10.94 -40.07 -6.92
C VAL A 1043 10.17 -38.79 -7.25
N LEU A 1044 10.14 -38.41 -8.53
CA LEU A 1044 9.47 -37.19 -9.00
C LEU A 1044 7.94 -37.33 -9.07
N ASN A 1045 7.42 -38.56 -9.20
CA ASN A 1045 5.98 -38.84 -9.22
C ASN A 1045 5.59 -40.06 -8.35
N PRO A 1046 5.65 -39.94 -7.01
CA PRO A 1046 5.60 -41.10 -6.11
C PRO A 1046 4.20 -41.56 -5.67
N SER A 1047 3.13 -40.83 -6.04
CA SER A 1047 1.82 -40.93 -5.38
C SER A 1047 0.92 -42.09 -5.78
N HIS A 1048 1.32 -42.90 -6.77
CA HIS A 1048 0.42 -43.89 -7.38
C HIS A 1048 0.94 -45.33 -7.37
N LEU A 1049 2.26 -45.53 -7.29
CA LEU A 1049 2.86 -46.86 -7.37
C LEU A 1049 2.75 -47.60 -6.03
N ARG A 1050 2.24 -48.83 -6.07
CA ARG A 1050 2.08 -49.74 -4.92
C ARG A 1050 3.03 -50.92 -4.97
N GLU A 1051 3.35 -51.42 -6.16
CA GLU A 1051 4.26 -52.54 -6.36
C GLU A 1051 5.34 -52.18 -7.40
N LEU A 1052 6.60 -52.33 -7.04
CA LEU A 1052 7.75 -52.14 -7.92
C LEU A 1052 8.59 -53.40 -7.95
N ASN A 1053 8.53 -54.21 -9.00
CA ASN A 1053 9.37 -55.39 -9.14
C ASN A 1053 10.57 -55.06 -10.05
N LEU A 1054 11.77 -55.00 -9.45
CA LEU A 1054 13.03 -54.77 -10.20
C LEU A 1054 13.45 -55.97 -11.06
N ASN A 1055 12.76 -57.11 -10.95
CA ASN A 1055 12.97 -58.31 -11.75
C ASN A 1055 14.44 -58.80 -11.75
N ARG A 1056 15.08 -58.73 -10.57
CA ARG A 1056 16.50 -59.08 -10.32
C ARG A 1056 17.54 -58.24 -11.07
N ASN A 1057 17.15 -57.09 -11.63
CA ASN A 1057 18.12 -56.10 -12.11
C ASN A 1057 18.91 -55.51 -10.92
N LYS A 1058 20.19 -55.20 -11.12
CA LYS A 1058 21.11 -54.72 -10.06
C LYS A 1058 21.20 -53.19 -10.10
N PRO A 1059 20.58 -52.46 -9.16
CA PRO A 1059 20.51 -50.99 -9.22
C PRO A 1059 21.82 -50.25 -8.92
N GLY A 1060 22.85 -50.92 -8.39
CA GLY A 1060 24.11 -50.27 -7.98
C GLY A 1060 23.94 -49.29 -6.82
N GLU A 1061 25.01 -48.60 -6.42
CA GLU A 1061 24.98 -47.66 -5.29
C GLU A 1061 24.11 -46.42 -5.56
N SER A 1062 24.09 -45.92 -6.81
CA SER A 1062 23.27 -44.80 -7.24
C SER A 1062 21.79 -45.14 -7.19
N GLY A 1063 21.36 -46.26 -7.79
CA GLY A 1063 19.96 -46.67 -7.78
C GLY A 1063 19.45 -47.04 -6.37
N LEU A 1064 20.32 -47.57 -5.48
CA LEU A 1064 19.96 -47.78 -4.08
C LEU A 1064 19.73 -46.46 -3.32
N ARG A 1065 20.52 -45.43 -3.62
CA ARG A 1065 20.34 -44.09 -3.04
C ARG A 1065 19.02 -43.47 -3.47
N ASP A 1066 18.74 -43.50 -4.78
CA ASP A 1066 17.48 -42.97 -5.33
C ASP A 1066 16.27 -43.74 -4.78
N LEU A 1067 16.41 -45.06 -4.57
CA LEU A 1067 15.38 -45.89 -3.96
C LEU A 1067 15.12 -45.50 -2.50
N CYS A 1068 16.18 -45.20 -1.73
CA CYS A 1068 16.04 -44.68 -0.37
C CYS A 1068 15.32 -43.33 -0.36
N ASP A 1069 15.62 -42.46 -1.33
CA ASP A 1069 14.98 -41.15 -1.45
C ASP A 1069 13.51 -41.27 -1.88
N PHE A 1070 13.19 -42.24 -2.75
CA PHE A 1070 11.81 -42.59 -3.11
C PHE A 1070 11.00 -43.06 -1.90
N LEU A 1071 11.56 -43.97 -1.08
CA LEU A 1071 10.90 -44.52 0.10
C LEU A 1071 10.73 -43.48 1.23
N LYS A 1072 11.63 -42.49 1.32
CA LYS A 1072 11.52 -41.39 2.30
C LYS A 1072 10.50 -40.32 1.88
N ASN A 1073 10.06 -40.32 0.62
CA ASN A 1073 9.11 -39.32 0.14
C ASN A 1073 7.76 -39.49 0.87
N PRO A 1074 7.24 -38.45 1.55
CA PRO A 1074 5.99 -38.55 2.33
C PRO A 1074 4.75 -38.84 1.48
N LYS A 1075 4.86 -38.73 0.14
CA LYS A 1075 3.81 -39.11 -0.82
C LYS A 1075 3.97 -40.53 -1.39
N CYS A 1076 5.00 -41.27 -1.00
CA CYS A 1076 5.23 -42.63 -1.50
C CYS A 1076 4.14 -43.60 -1.03
N THR A 1077 3.52 -44.30 -1.97
CA THR A 1077 2.45 -45.29 -1.69
C THR A 1077 2.92 -46.75 -1.83
N LEU A 1078 4.22 -46.99 -1.93
CA LEU A 1078 4.78 -48.30 -2.20
C LEU A 1078 4.52 -49.26 -1.04
N GLN A 1079 3.88 -50.39 -1.34
CA GLN A 1079 3.57 -51.46 -0.39
C GLN A 1079 4.46 -52.69 -0.60
N THR A 1080 5.00 -52.87 -1.81
CA THR A 1080 5.79 -54.04 -2.19
C THR A 1080 6.91 -53.63 -3.15
N LEU A 1081 8.14 -54.07 -2.89
CA LEU A 1081 9.36 -53.85 -3.69
C LEU A 1081 10.02 -55.20 -3.98
#